data_AF-A0A7S1RBL2-F1
#
_entry.id   AF-A0A7S1RBL2-F1
#
_cell.length_a   1.000
_cell.length_b   1.000
_cell.length_c   1.000
_cell.angle_alpha   90.00
_cell.angle_beta   90.00
_cell.angle_gamma   90.00
#
_symmetry.space_group_name_H-M   'P 1'
#
loop_
_entity.id
_entity.type
_entity.pdbx_description
1 polymer ?
#
loop_
_entity_poly.entity_id
_entity_poly.type
_entity_poly.pdbx_seq_one_letter_code
_entity_poly.pdbx_strand_id
1 'polypeptide(L)'
;QPRQGDSAPPSARAEPGQQYQVVAGHGVEQLGIVPTALPPKPLVLRHVEPGSWADKSGVSIGDELVSVNGRVVTNIHLKELDNFLRRERPLRLTFVCKKEATLEPMSLDEFKELKRASTGEIDEFVEKNDSKPILQDAPVDMLGTWIYNSNREYTISKSAEGQLQFEEVRMDQESGSVQGVMGSLAFTDGWYMGEICDSKKRPRGWIRLQYIEANSTVISNVKLPHEQDWSDEKVATRKPECPSQPVGVVEKKPLPEVQVQALPAKPQLLDGAQIWPEHWGITRAQCRELLRRLRSDPTWEPTNTMYTLVSDFVVPWTRGGGRGFALLQNQDDPKEANLMVSHSWGDNAEEFLTTLGRSTSSRDVLWVCALSMYHAEDEAGPSIREQMGCTPEESPFHRVLKHIRARGDAAGRRWRWRRCLHWLPAVFALLALLVLYAPIVAWGCVPSIDGGRCLLRRISEVGGEPRAVWTWSTEYEDWVQAIGSDSGFVNEVLPKAHYPATAVFALLAIILWFCLRRPRMYDGRLLAVPGSESDLYRRLWCVHEISTASTLGVPVVMANTLAWPGRCKSADASCSQGADQDCIWRILEQNGKDGFEKVDRVLRSARRRHQWRLLAVLLGWALPVVVFRCADQRLLSVSAGLLLGPSGLSWYFTGALGVLTGIFCCCLAMYMTAWLEKGKPTCVAALGAILFLLGSAVIITAALLYAKDLRHATPGSWIHVVDFFFDECFGYLRSGAQSGYGCSRPSRFWGALAQTLLLGGIFLLTFLLGAICCPLCMRGCLRAAAFALVVAAALLSTSVYSETRPPEKDHIFSEIVFYLTALFSRSLAPIFAMWAGVSKLGITLHSRRCRCARRRRP
;
A
#
# COMPACT_ATOMS: atom_id res chain seq x y z
N GLN A 1 -28.51 -8.73 -75.46
CA GLN A 1 -29.91 -9.09 -75.76
C GLN A 1 -30.45 -9.91 -74.59
N PRO A 2 -31.66 -9.68 -74.06
CA PRO A 2 -32.38 -8.42 -73.87
C PRO A 2 -32.44 -8.00 -72.37
N ARG A 3 -32.80 -6.73 -72.14
CA ARG A 3 -33.31 -6.18 -70.87
C ARG A 3 -34.77 -6.58 -70.69
N GLN A 4 -35.13 -6.98 -69.48
CA GLN A 4 -36.45 -6.89 -68.81
C GLN A 4 -36.09 -6.74 -67.31
N GLY A 5 -36.41 -5.66 -66.59
CA GLY A 5 -37.77 -5.13 -66.36
C GLY A 5 -38.49 -6.15 -65.48
N ASP A 6 -38.69 -5.99 -64.17
CA ASP A 6 -39.23 -4.81 -63.52
C ASP A 6 -38.74 -4.66 -62.07
N SER A 7 -38.43 -3.42 -61.70
CA SER A 7 -38.46 -2.96 -60.32
C SER A 7 -39.87 -3.19 -59.77
N ALA A 8 -40.02 -4.16 -58.87
CA ALA A 8 -41.21 -4.28 -58.06
C ALA A 8 -41.46 -2.91 -57.39
N PRO A 9 -42.71 -2.42 -57.35
CA PRO A 9 -43.04 -1.21 -56.60
C PRO A 9 -42.60 -1.41 -55.14
N PRO A 10 -42.29 -0.34 -54.39
CA PRO A 10 -42.04 -0.48 -52.95
C PRO A 10 -43.22 -1.26 -52.39
N SER A 11 -42.92 -2.46 -51.90
CA SER A 11 -43.86 -3.37 -51.26
C SER A 11 -44.83 -2.53 -50.45
N ALA A 12 -46.13 -2.63 -50.74
CA ALA A 12 -47.17 -2.00 -49.94
C ALA A 12 -46.83 -2.23 -48.47
N ARG A 13 -46.66 -1.14 -47.71
CA ARG A 13 -46.24 -1.17 -46.31
C ARG A 13 -47.13 -2.18 -45.60
N ALA A 14 -46.52 -3.18 -44.96
CA ALA A 14 -47.28 -4.23 -44.27
C ALA A 14 -48.25 -3.56 -43.29
N GLU A 15 -49.50 -4.03 -43.26
CA GLU A 15 -50.53 -3.49 -42.36
C GLU A 15 -50.05 -3.62 -40.90
N PRO A 16 -50.39 -2.69 -40.00
CA PRO A 16 -49.98 -2.78 -38.60
C PRO A 16 -50.41 -4.11 -37.98
N GLY A 17 -49.45 -4.84 -37.41
CA GLY A 17 -49.63 -6.17 -36.83
C GLY A 17 -49.31 -7.33 -37.79
N GLN A 18 -49.08 -7.06 -39.08
CA GLN A 18 -48.72 -8.07 -40.06
C GLN A 18 -47.23 -8.43 -39.97
N GLN A 19 -46.94 -9.74 -39.99
CA GLN A 19 -45.56 -10.23 -40.07
C GLN A 19 -45.10 -10.25 -41.53
N TYR A 20 -43.87 -9.82 -41.79
CA TYR A 20 -43.25 -9.89 -43.10
C TYR A 20 -41.79 -10.36 -42.99
N GLN A 21 -41.32 -11.09 -44.00
CA GLN A 21 -39.98 -11.68 -44.01
C GLN A 21 -39.11 -11.07 -45.10
N VAL A 22 -37.87 -10.75 -44.75
CA VAL A 22 -36.84 -10.25 -45.66
C VAL A 22 -35.59 -11.13 -45.57
N VAL A 23 -34.85 -11.26 -46.68
CA VAL A 23 -33.69 -12.15 -46.77
C VAL A 23 -32.45 -11.39 -47.22
N ALA A 24 -31.41 -11.33 -46.38
CA ALA A 24 -30.13 -10.72 -46.73
C ALA A 24 -29.22 -11.76 -47.40
N GLY A 25 -28.91 -11.57 -48.67
CA GLY A 25 -28.04 -12.47 -49.44
C GLY A 25 -26.55 -12.34 -49.10
N HIS A 26 -25.71 -13.20 -49.71
CA HIS A 26 -24.25 -13.24 -49.45
C HIS A 26 -23.49 -11.93 -49.73
N GLY A 27 -24.02 -11.06 -50.59
CA GLY A 27 -23.42 -9.75 -50.89
C GLY A 27 -23.79 -8.62 -49.92
N VAL A 28 -24.56 -8.91 -48.87
CA VAL A 28 -25.02 -7.91 -47.88
C VAL A 28 -24.13 -7.97 -46.65
N GLU A 29 -23.09 -7.15 -46.61
CA GLU A 29 -22.18 -7.07 -45.46
C GLU A 29 -22.86 -6.37 -44.27
N GLN A 30 -23.54 -5.25 -44.50
CA GLN A 30 -24.19 -4.46 -43.46
C GLN A 30 -25.71 -4.37 -43.68
N LEU A 31 -26.48 -4.61 -42.62
CA LEU A 31 -27.95 -4.59 -42.68
C LEU A 31 -28.51 -3.15 -42.55
N GLY A 32 -27.84 -2.29 -41.77
CA GLY A 32 -28.27 -0.90 -41.54
C GLY A 32 -29.43 -0.72 -40.56
N ILE A 33 -29.58 -1.62 -39.58
CA ILE A 33 -30.61 -1.55 -38.53
C ILE A 33 -30.00 -1.24 -37.15
N VAL A 34 -30.69 -0.44 -36.35
CA VAL A 34 -30.32 -0.14 -34.96
C VAL A 34 -31.52 -0.40 -34.05
N PRO A 35 -31.46 -1.40 -33.16
CA PRO A 35 -32.56 -1.70 -32.26
C PRO A 35 -32.58 -0.84 -30.99
N THR A 36 -33.74 -0.78 -30.36
CA THR A 36 -33.97 -0.10 -29.06
C THR A 36 -33.43 -0.94 -27.89
N ALA A 37 -33.44 -2.26 -28.02
CA ALA A 37 -33.00 -3.21 -27.00
C ALA A 37 -32.46 -4.50 -27.64
N LEU A 38 -31.78 -5.31 -26.85
CA LEU A 38 -31.25 -6.63 -27.23
C LEU A 38 -32.01 -7.74 -26.47
N PRO A 39 -31.98 -9.00 -26.94
CA PRO A 39 -32.64 -10.11 -26.24
C PRO A 39 -32.22 -10.18 -24.78
N PRO A 40 -33.15 -10.50 -23.86
CA PRO A 40 -34.46 -11.10 -24.08
C PRO A 40 -35.57 -10.07 -24.37
N LYS A 41 -35.25 -8.76 -24.32
CA LYS A 41 -36.24 -7.70 -24.55
C LYS A 41 -36.62 -7.67 -26.04
N PRO A 42 -37.88 -7.29 -26.36
CA PRO A 42 -38.33 -7.07 -27.73
C PRO A 42 -37.39 -6.19 -28.54
N LEU A 43 -37.00 -6.65 -29.73
CA LEU A 43 -36.02 -5.98 -30.58
C LEU A 43 -36.73 -5.04 -31.57
N VAL A 44 -37.19 -3.91 -31.06
CA VAL A 44 -37.89 -2.88 -31.84
C VAL A 44 -36.88 -1.93 -32.49
N LEU A 45 -36.98 -1.70 -33.79
CA LEU A 45 -36.06 -0.86 -34.54
C LEU A 45 -36.25 0.62 -34.20
N ARG A 46 -35.17 1.26 -33.73
CA ARG A 46 -35.16 2.69 -33.41
C ARG A 46 -34.62 3.54 -34.55
N HIS A 47 -33.77 2.96 -35.41
CA HIS A 47 -33.25 3.63 -36.59
C HIS A 47 -32.96 2.62 -37.72
N VAL A 48 -33.22 3.04 -38.95
CA VAL A 48 -32.85 2.34 -40.19
C VAL A 48 -32.02 3.32 -41.02
N GLU A 49 -30.81 2.93 -41.39
CA GLU A 49 -29.87 3.80 -42.10
C GLU A 49 -30.34 4.03 -43.55
N PRO A 50 -30.54 5.29 -43.98
CA PRO A 50 -31.02 5.57 -45.34
C PRO A 50 -30.10 4.99 -46.41
N GLY A 51 -30.66 4.32 -47.41
CA GLY A 51 -29.92 3.66 -48.50
C GLY A 51 -29.29 2.31 -48.15
N SER A 52 -29.41 1.85 -46.89
CA SER A 52 -28.95 0.53 -46.44
C SER A 52 -29.79 -0.62 -47.01
N TRP A 53 -29.36 -1.85 -46.75
CA TRP A 53 -30.12 -3.03 -47.17
C TRP A 53 -31.51 -3.08 -46.52
N ALA A 54 -31.63 -2.72 -45.24
CA ALA A 54 -32.89 -2.73 -44.52
C ALA A 54 -33.88 -1.70 -45.09
N ASP A 55 -33.40 -0.48 -45.37
CA ASP A 55 -34.20 0.57 -46.02
C ASP A 55 -34.72 0.11 -47.40
N LYS A 56 -33.83 -0.44 -48.23
CA LYS A 56 -34.19 -1.01 -49.55
C LYS A 56 -35.11 -2.22 -49.47
N SER A 57 -35.13 -2.92 -48.33
CA SER A 57 -35.97 -4.09 -48.08
C SER A 57 -37.31 -3.73 -47.42
N GLY A 58 -37.61 -2.43 -47.26
CA GLY A 58 -38.87 -1.93 -46.71
C GLY A 58 -38.97 -2.00 -45.18
N VAL A 59 -37.87 -2.25 -44.49
CA VAL A 59 -37.82 -2.29 -43.02
C VAL A 59 -37.86 -0.87 -42.48
N SER A 60 -38.81 -0.58 -41.58
CA SER A 60 -39.07 0.76 -41.06
C SER A 60 -38.75 0.89 -39.56
N ILE A 61 -38.56 2.14 -39.12
CA ILE A 61 -38.48 2.45 -37.69
C ILE A 61 -39.80 2.06 -37.02
N GLY A 62 -39.70 1.40 -35.86
CA GLY A 62 -40.84 0.86 -35.11
C GLY A 62 -41.12 -0.62 -35.35
N ASP A 63 -40.57 -1.22 -36.40
CA ASP A 63 -40.77 -2.65 -36.66
C ASP A 63 -40.06 -3.51 -35.59
N GLU A 64 -40.68 -4.61 -35.18
CA GLU A 64 -40.09 -5.54 -34.23
C GLU A 64 -39.50 -6.76 -34.95
N LEU A 65 -38.22 -7.05 -34.74
CA LEU A 65 -37.61 -8.27 -35.24
C LEU A 65 -38.03 -9.45 -34.35
N VAL A 66 -38.89 -10.33 -34.86
CA VAL A 66 -39.45 -11.44 -34.10
C VAL A 66 -38.69 -12.74 -34.30
N SER A 67 -38.11 -12.98 -35.49
CA SER A 67 -37.29 -14.19 -35.71
C SER A 67 -36.13 -13.97 -36.66
N VAL A 68 -35.04 -14.72 -36.42
CA VAL A 68 -33.84 -14.78 -37.25
C VAL A 68 -33.58 -16.24 -37.59
N ASN A 69 -33.48 -16.55 -38.89
CA ASN A 69 -33.33 -17.92 -39.41
C ASN A 69 -34.36 -18.92 -38.84
N GLY A 70 -35.59 -18.46 -38.60
CA GLY A 70 -36.68 -19.27 -38.05
C GLY A 70 -36.66 -19.44 -36.52
N ARG A 71 -35.68 -18.84 -35.82
CA ARG A 71 -35.60 -18.84 -34.35
C ARG A 71 -36.14 -17.54 -33.78
N VAL A 72 -36.93 -17.62 -32.72
CA VAL A 72 -37.55 -16.45 -32.07
C VAL A 72 -36.51 -15.63 -31.31
N VAL A 73 -36.40 -14.34 -31.59
CA VAL A 73 -35.32 -13.46 -31.09
C VAL A 73 -35.24 -13.40 -29.57
N THR A 74 -36.38 -13.43 -28.87
CA THR A 74 -36.42 -13.40 -27.40
C THR A 74 -35.75 -14.61 -26.75
N ASN A 75 -35.59 -15.71 -27.49
CA ASN A 75 -35.05 -16.98 -27.02
C ASN A 75 -33.62 -17.25 -27.54
N ILE A 76 -33.01 -16.30 -28.26
CA ILE A 76 -31.64 -16.44 -28.79
C ILE A 76 -30.66 -15.71 -27.86
N HIS A 77 -29.54 -16.36 -27.52
CA HIS A 77 -28.47 -15.73 -26.75
C HIS A 77 -27.79 -14.61 -27.55
N LEU A 78 -27.32 -13.56 -26.86
CA LEU A 78 -26.76 -12.37 -27.52
C LEU A 78 -25.59 -12.68 -28.48
N LYS A 79 -24.67 -13.57 -28.07
CA LYS A 79 -23.55 -14.03 -28.92
C LYS A 79 -24.03 -14.79 -30.16
N GLU A 80 -25.11 -15.56 -30.03
CA GLU A 80 -25.67 -16.32 -31.14
C GLU A 80 -26.41 -15.40 -32.12
N LEU A 81 -27.16 -14.42 -31.61
CA LEU A 81 -27.78 -13.38 -32.42
C LEU A 81 -26.72 -12.55 -33.18
N ASP A 82 -25.62 -12.18 -32.53
CA ASP A 82 -24.53 -11.46 -33.19
C ASP A 82 -23.90 -12.27 -34.33
N ASN A 83 -23.66 -13.56 -34.10
CA ASN A 83 -23.19 -14.48 -35.14
C ASN A 83 -24.16 -14.56 -36.33
N PHE A 84 -25.47 -14.66 -36.08
CA PHE A 84 -26.46 -14.65 -37.15
C PHE A 84 -26.44 -13.33 -37.94
N LEU A 85 -26.47 -12.19 -37.24
CA LEU A 85 -26.55 -10.87 -37.89
C LEU A 85 -25.27 -10.54 -38.68
N ARG A 86 -24.09 -10.99 -38.23
CA ARG A 86 -22.80 -10.63 -38.85
C ARG A 86 -22.23 -11.66 -39.81
N ARG A 87 -22.34 -12.96 -39.49
CA ARG A 87 -21.55 -14.01 -40.18
C ARG A 87 -22.39 -14.92 -41.07
N GLU A 88 -23.64 -15.17 -40.70
CA GLU A 88 -24.49 -16.04 -41.50
C GLU A 88 -25.17 -15.29 -42.63
N ARG A 89 -24.97 -15.77 -43.85
CA ARG A 89 -25.74 -15.41 -45.03
C ARG A 89 -26.02 -16.71 -45.81
N PRO A 90 -27.18 -16.87 -46.47
CA PRO A 90 -28.30 -15.93 -46.48
C PRO A 90 -28.99 -15.87 -45.12
N LEU A 91 -29.35 -14.66 -44.69
CA LEU A 91 -29.97 -14.40 -43.39
C LEU A 91 -31.45 -14.09 -43.57
N ARG A 92 -32.33 -14.90 -42.98
CA ARG A 92 -33.79 -14.68 -43.01
C ARG A 92 -34.21 -13.94 -41.75
N LEU A 93 -34.80 -12.75 -41.91
CA LEU A 93 -35.30 -11.93 -40.82
C LEU A 93 -36.81 -11.78 -40.97
N THR A 94 -37.58 -12.09 -39.93
CA THR A 94 -39.03 -11.85 -39.89
C THR A 94 -39.31 -10.71 -38.93
N PHE A 95 -40.00 -9.68 -39.44
CA PHE A 95 -40.42 -8.50 -38.70
C PHE A 95 -41.93 -8.48 -38.51
N VAL A 96 -42.40 -7.75 -37.50
CA VAL A 96 -43.80 -7.39 -37.33
C VAL A 96 -43.91 -5.87 -37.39
N CYS A 97 -44.74 -5.38 -38.31
CA CYS A 97 -45.02 -3.95 -38.43
C CYS A 97 -45.79 -3.48 -37.20
N LYS A 98 -45.21 -2.60 -36.37
CA LYS A 98 -45.95 -1.95 -35.27
C LYS A 98 -46.36 -0.55 -35.69
N LYS A 99 -47.57 -0.13 -35.29
CA LYS A 99 -48.07 1.24 -35.52
C LYS A 99 -47.04 2.25 -35.01
N GLU A 100 -46.79 3.29 -35.80
CA GLU A 100 -45.82 4.36 -35.52
C GLU A 100 -45.97 4.86 -34.08
N ALA A 101 -45.07 4.42 -33.21
CA ALA A 101 -44.88 5.03 -31.91
C ALA A 101 -44.13 6.35 -32.15
N THR A 102 -44.72 7.47 -31.72
CA THR A 102 -44.05 8.77 -31.65
C THR A 102 -42.84 8.65 -30.72
N LEU A 103 -41.67 8.35 -31.29
CA LEU A 103 -40.41 8.27 -30.56
C LEU A 103 -39.79 9.67 -30.50
N GLU A 104 -39.40 10.10 -29.32
CA GLU A 104 -38.71 11.38 -29.14
C GLU A 104 -37.36 11.42 -29.89
N PRO A 105 -36.95 12.61 -30.39
CA PRO A 105 -35.71 12.76 -31.15
C PRO A 105 -34.49 12.38 -30.30
N MET A 106 -33.70 11.42 -30.80
CA MET A 106 -32.49 10.93 -30.13
C MET A 106 -31.38 11.98 -30.16
N SER A 107 -30.63 12.13 -29.06
CA SER A 107 -29.45 12.98 -29.04
C SER A 107 -28.33 12.42 -29.93
N LEU A 108 -27.49 13.29 -30.47
CA LEU A 108 -26.38 12.89 -31.34
C LEU A 108 -25.38 11.96 -30.64
N ASP A 109 -25.24 12.08 -29.31
CA ASP A 109 -24.33 11.27 -28.52
C ASP A 109 -24.91 9.87 -28.23
N GLU A 110 -26.21 9.78 -27.93
CA GLU A 110 -26.91 8.49 -27.84
C GLU A 110 -26.86 7.72 -29.17
N PHE A 111 -27.01 8.44 -30.29
CA PHE A 111 -26.92 7.86 -31.63
C PHE A 111 -25.52 7.30 -31.92
N LYS A 112 -24.46 8.04 -31.53
CA LYS A 112 -23.08 7.59 -31.69
C LYS A 112 -22.76 6.37 -30.81
N GLU A 113 -23.26 6.32 -29.59
CA GLU A 113 -23.07 5.17 -28.69
C GLU A 113 -23.77 3.91 -29.21
N LEU A 114 -25.03 4.02 -29.65
CA LEU A 114 -25.77 2.89 -30.20
C LEU A 114 -25.20 2.42 -31.54
N LYS A 115 -24.74 3.35 -32.39
CA LYS A 115 -24.06 3.00 -33.65
C LYS A 115 -22.72 2.30 -33.38
N ARG A 116 -21.95 2.71 -32.36
CA ARG A 116 -20.72 2.00 -31.95
C ARG A 116 -21.02 0.58 -31.46
N ALA A 117 -22.05 0.40 -30.64
CA ALA A 117 -22.47 -0.91 -30.17
C ALA A 117 -22.93 -1.83 -31.32
N SER A 118 -23.58 -1.29 -32.35
CA SER A 118 -24.01 -2.09 -33.51
C SER A 118 -22.89 -2.35 -34.53
N THR A 119 -21.80 -1.57 -34.55
CA THR A 119 -20.81 -1.64 -35.63
C THR A 119 -19.45 -2.27 -35.29
N GLY A 120 -19.00 -2.45 -34.03
CA GLY A 120 -17.66 -3.04 -33.86
C GLY A 120 -17.10 -3.48 -32.50
N GLU A 121 -17.71 -3.20 -31.35
CA GLU A 121 -17.09 -3.51 -30.04
C GLU A 121 -18.07 -4.20 -29.06
N ILE A 122 -18.61 -5.35 -29.48
CA ILE A 122 -19.53 -6.14 -28.64
C ILE A 122 -18.78 -6.89 -27.54
N ASP A 123 -17.50 -7.23 -27.69
CA ASP A 123 -16.75 -7.96 -26.66
C ASP A 123 -16.65 -7.19 -25.34
N GLU A 124 -16.48 -5.86 -25.39
CA GLU A 124 -16.44 -5.00 -24.19
C GLU A 124 -17.84 -4.83 -23.55
N PHE A 125 -18.90 -4.85 -24.36
CA PHE A 125 -20.29 -4.81 -23.87
C PHE A 125 -20.76 -6.17 -23.32
N VAL A 126 -20.26 -7.27 -23.90
CA VAL A 126 -20.50 -8.66 -23.50
C VAL A 126 -19.78 -8.98 -22.21
N GLU A 127 -18.51 -8.59 -22.01
CA GLU A 127 -17.84 -8.78 -20.70
C GLU A 127 -18.55 -8.02 -19.57
N LYS A 128 -19.18 -6.89 -19.88
CA LYS A 128 -19.96 -6.09 -18.93
C LYS A 128 -21.36 -6.66 -18.64
N ASN A 129 -21.92 -7.50 -19.51
CA ASN A 129 -23.29 -8.03 -19.40
C ASN A 129 -23.39 -9.56 -19.22
N ASP A 130 -22.39 -10.36 -19.60
CA ASP A 130 -22.29 -11.80 -19.33
C ASP A 130 -22.11 -12.09 -17.81
N SER A 131 -21.96 -11.05 -17.00
CA SER A 131 -21.99 -11.11 -15.53
C SER A 131 -23.38 -10.83 -14.92
N LYS A 132 -24.44 -10.69 -15.75
CA LYS A 132 -25.82 -10.60 -15.26
C LYS A 132 -26.68 -11.71 -15.89
N PRO A 133 -26.99 -12.79 -15.15
CA PRO A 133 -28.11 -13.62 -15.54
C PRO A 133 -29.37 -12.74 -15.65
N ILE A 134 -30.16 -12.98 -16.69
CA ILE A 134 -31.49 -12.38 -16.85
C ILE A 134 -32.36 -12.93 -15.72
N LEU A 135 -32.31 -12.27 -14.58
CA LEU A 135 -33.25 -12.45 -13.49
C LEU A 135 -34.55 -11.76 -13.93
N GLN A 136 -35.64 -12.54 -14.07
CA GLN A 136 -36.94 -12.00 -13.71
C GLN A 136 -36.78 -11.43 -12.30
N ASP A 137 -36.98 -10.12 -12.16
CA ASP A 137 -36.92 -9.49 -10.85
C ASP A 137 -37.89 -10.24 -9.95
N ALA A 138 -37.34 -10.97 -8.98
CA ALA A 138 -38.15 -11.58 -7.95
C ALA A 138 -39.04 -10.50 -7.34
N PRO A 139 -40.34 -10.79 -7.08
CA PRO A 139 -41.22 -9.81 -6.46
C PRO A 139 -40.51 -9.28 -5.22
N VAL A 140 -40.35 -7.96 -5.14
CA VAL A 140 -39.70 -7.27 -4.01
C VAL A 140 -40.31 -7.76 -2.69
N ASP A 141 -41.58 -8.15 -2.74
CA ASP A 141 -42.40 -8.70 -1.68
C ASP A 141 -42.03 -10.12 -1.22
N MET A 142 -41.02 -10.77 -1.82
CA MET A 142 -40.46 -12.03 -1.32
C MET A 142 -39.24 -11.80 -0.41
N LEU A 143 -38.60 -10.63 -0.49
CA LEU A 143 -37.42 -10.30 0.32
C LEU A 143 -37.81 -10.01 1.77
N GLY A 144 -37.00 -10.50 2.71
CA GLY A 144 -37.20 -10.29 4.14
C GLY A 144 -37.13 -11.58 4.96
N THR A 145 -37.48 -11.48 6.24
CA THR A 145 -37.52 -12.62 7.16
C THR A 145 -38.94 -13.16 7.27
N TRP A 146 -39.06 -14.48 7.21
CA TRP A 146 -40.31 -15.22 7.16
C TRP A 146 -40.35 -16.26 8.26
N ILE A 147 -41.55 -16.53 8.79
CA ILE A 147 -41.75 -17.39 9.97
C ILE A 147 -42.64 -18.59 9.62
N TYR A 148 -42.11 -19.81 9.73
CA TYR A 148 -42.87 -21.07 9.64
C TYR A 148 -43.29 -21.56 11.02
N ASN A 149 -44.55 -21.35 11.41
CA ASN A 149 -45.03 -21.58 12.78
C ASN A 149 -44.15 -20.80 13.80
N SER A 150 -44.51 -20.71 15.08
CA SER A 150 -43.88 -19.74 16.02
C SER A 150 -42.35 -19.85 16.22
N ASN A 151 -41.64 -20.84 15.65
CA ASN A 151 -40.28 -21.22 16.06
C ASN A 151 -39.25 -21.37 14.91
N ARG A 152 -39.57 -21.06 13.65
CA ARG A 152 -38.58 -21.16 12.55
C ARG A 152 -38.55 -19.89 11.72
N GLU A 153 -37.37 -19.27 11.65
CA GLU A 153 -37.14 -18.07 10.85
C GLU A 153 -36.20 -18.36 9.69
N TYR A 154 -36.51 -17.80 8.53
CA TYR A 154 -35.64 -17.86 7.37
C TYR A 154 -35.64 -16.52 6.67
N THR A 155 -34.48 -16.12 6.15
CA THR A 155 -34.29 -14.83 5.48
C THR A 155 -34.06 -15.05 4.01
N ILE A 156 -34.88 -14.40 3.17
CA ILE A 156 -34.71 -14.37 1.72
C ILE A 156 -34.08 -13.02 1.37
N SER A 157 -32.91 -13.06 0.75
CA SER A 157 -32.12 -11.88 0.36
C SER A 157 -31.67 -11.97 -1.10
N LYS A 158 -31.21 -10.85 -1.68
CA LYS A 158 -30.53 -10.84 -2.99
C LYS A 158 -29.01 -10.87 -2.76
N SER A 159 -28.30 -11.75 -3.47
CA SER A 159 -26.84 -11.76 -3.52
C SER A 159 -26.29 -10.51 -4.23
N ALA A 160 -24.99 -10.28 -4.15
CA ALA A 160 -24.31 -9.22 -4.92
C ALA A 160 -24.49 -9.37 -6.44
N GLU A 161 -24.77 -10.59 -6.90
CA GLU A 161 -25.03 -10.95 -8.30
C GLU A 161 -26.53 -10.86 -8.65
N GLY A 162 -27.37 -10.45 -7.71
CA GLY A 162 -28.83 -10.30 -7.87
C GLY A 162 -29.63 -11.59 -7.70
N GLN A 163 -28.98 -12.73 -7.47
CA GLN A 163 -29.66 -14.02 -7.28
C GLN A 163 -30.31 -14.09 -5.90
N LEU A 164 -31.53 -14.62 -5.82
CA LEU A 164 -32.16 -14.86 -4.53
C LEU A 164 -31.38 -15.92 -3.74
N GLN A 165 -31.16 -15.65 -2.46
CA GLN A 165 -30.56 -16.57 -1.50
C GLN A 165 -31.51 -16.72 -0.33
N PHE A 166 -31.65 -17.94 0.18
CA PHE A 166 -32.31 -18.18 1.46
C PHE A 166 -31.27 -18.63 2.49
N GLU A 167 -31.48 -18.23 3.73
CA GLU A 167 -30.71 -18.65 4.90
C GLU A 167 -31.68 -18.99 6.04
N GLU A 168 -31.61 -20.22 6.54
CA GLU A 168 -32.35 -20.67 7.74
C GLU A 168 -31.33 -20.95 8.84
N VAL A 169 -31.52 -20.32 10.01
CA VAL A 169 -30.66 -20.48 11.17
C VAL A 169 -31.43 -21.23 12.25
N ARG A 170 -31.01 -22.45 12.57
CA ARG A 170 -31.62 -23.29 13.61
C ARG A 170 -30.73 -23.33 14.85
N MET A 171 -31.28 -22.98 16.01
CA MET A 171 -30.68 -23.42 17.28
C MET A 171 -31.15 -24.83 17.58
N ASP A 172 -30.21 -25.76 17.65
CA ASP A 172 -30.46 -27.10 18.17
C ASP A 172 -30.57 -27.02 19.70
N GLN A 173 -31.78 -27.27 20.22
CA GLN A 173 -32.09 -27.14 21.65
C GLN A 173 -31.32 -28.16 22.51
N GLU A 174 -30.92 -29.31 21.96
CA GLU A 174 -30.22 -30.34 22.72
C GLU A 174 -28.71 -30.15 22.72
N SER A 175 -28.13 -29.66 21.62
CA SER A 175 -26.67 -29.47 21.50
C SER A 175 -26.19 -28.03 21.73
N GLY A 176 -27.10 -27.06 21.79
CA GLY A 176 -26.77 -25.62 21.80
C GLY A 176 -26.02 -25.15 20.54
N SER A 177 -25.94 -26.00 19.51
CA SER A 177 -25.23 -25.67 18.27
C SER A 177 -26.16 -24.97 17.28
N VAL A 178 -25.65 -23.92 16.64
CA VAL A 178 -26.35 -23.25 15.55
C VAL A 178 -26.10 -24.04 14.25
N GLN A 179 -27.14 -24.68 13.73
CA GLN A 179 -27.12 -25.30 12.41
C GLN A 179 -27.78 -24.35 11.41
N GLY A 180 -26.96 -23.71 10.57
CA GLY A 180 -27.42 -22.92 9.44
C GLY A 180 -27.48 -23.76 8.17
N VAL A 181 -28.56 -23.61 7.40
CA VAL A 181 -28.63 -24.05 6.00
C VAL A 181 -28.84 -22.85 5.10
N MET A 182 -28.24 -22.88 3.92
CA MET A 182 -28.34 -21.81 2.92
C MET A 182 -28.38 -22.36 1.51
N GLY A 183 -28.91 -21.59 0.57
CA GLY A 183 -28.88 -21.96 -0.84
C GLY A 183 -29.29 -20.81 -1.76
N SER A 184 -28.85 -20.89 -3.01
CA SER A 184 -29.24 -19.96 -4.07
C SER A 184 -30.48 -20.48 -4.79
N LEU A 185 -31.45 -19.61 -5.03
CA LEU A 185 -32.72 -19.92 -5.67
C LEU A 185 -32.71 -19.47 -7.14
N ALA A 186 -33.31 -20.27 -8.00
CA ALA A 186 -33.56 -19.99 -9.42
C ALA A 186 -35.05 -20.18 -9.71
N PHE A 187 -35.64 -19.33 -10.54
CA PHE A 187 -37.06 -19.43 -10.87
C PHE A 187 -37.28 -20.53 -11.93
N THR A 188 -38.16 -21.49 -11.66
CA THR A 188 -38.46 -22.64 -12.52
C THR A 188 -39.92 -23.09 -12.26
N ASP A 189 -40.72 -23.21 -13.32
CA ASP A 189 -42.10 -23.71 -13.28
C ASP A 189 -43.04 -23.02 -12.26
N GLY A 190 -42.89 -21.70 -12.07
CA GLY A 190 -43.72 -20.94 -11.12
C GLY A 190 -43.24 -21.00 -9.66
N TRP A 191 -42.07 -21.61 -9.41
CA TRP A 191 -41.44 -21.73 -8.11
C TRP A 191 -39.99 -21.19 -8.13
N TYR A 192 -39.51 -20.68 -7.01
CA TYR A 192 -38.10 -20.40 -6.77
C TYR A 192 -37.45 -21.64 -6.14
N MET A 193 -36.59 -22.33 -6.87
CA MET A 193 -36.00 -23.61 -6.49
C MET A 193 -34.50 -23.48 -6.24
N GLY A 194 -33.97 -24.16 -5.21
CA GLY A 194 -32.55 -24.14 -4.89
C GLY A 194 -32.08 -25.37 -4.12
N GLU A 195 -30.80 -25.69 -4.22
CA GLU A 195 -30.17 -26.74 -3.42
C GLU A 195 -29.88 -26.23 -2.01
N ILE A 196 -30.32 -26.98 -0.99
CA ILE A 196 -30.06 -26.69 0.41
C ILE A 196 -28.65 -27.18 0.74
N CYS A 197 -27.77 -26.29 1.18
CA CYS A 197 -26.43 -26.62 1.64
C CYS A 197 -26.29 -26.38 3.14
N ASP A 198 -25.54 -27.24 3.84
CA ASP A 198 -25.11 -26.93 5.20
C ASP A 198 -23.98 -25.87 5.22
N SER A 199 -23.61 -25.39 6.41
CA SER A 199 -22.51 -24.42 6.58
C SER A 199 -21.15 -24.86 6.02
N LYS A 200 -20.98 -26.15 5.69
CA LYS A 200 -19.79 -26.70 5.03
C LYS A 200 -19.98 -26.90 3.52
N LYS A 201 -21.03 -26.31 2.93
CA LYS A 201 -21.43 -26.44 1.52
C LYS A 201 -21.72 -27.88 1.09
N ARG A 202 -22.15 -28.76 2.01
CA ARG A 202 -22.57 -30.12 1.65
C ARG A 202 -24.06 -30.11 1.32
N PRO A 203 -24.48 -30.73 0.21
CA PRO A 203 -25.88 -30.74 -0.19
C PRO A 203 -26.72 -31.56 0.80
N ARG A 204 -27.88 -31.02 1.17
CA ARG A 204 -28.82 -31.57 2.16
C ARG A 204 -30.21 -31.84 1.59
N GLY A 205 -30.50 -31.39 0.38
CA GLY A 205 -31.78 -31.56 -0.30
C GLY A 205 -32.07 -30.38 -1.23
N TRP A 206 -33.33 -30.24 -1.64
CA TRP A 206 -33.80 -29.13 -2.45
C TRP A 206 -34.96 -28.43 -1.74
N ILE A 207 -35.07 -27.13 -1.95
CA ILE A 207 -36.21 -26.32 -1.51
C ILE A 207 -36.85 -25.68 -2.74
N ARG A 208 -38.18 -25.55 -2.71
CA ARG A 208 -38.92 -24.69 -3.63
C ARG A 208 -39.79 -23.73 -2.85
N LEU A 209 -39.87 -22.48 -3.31
CA LEU A 209 -40.62 -21.39 -2.67
C LEU A 209 -41.57 -20.76 -3.68
N GLN A 210 -42.80 -20.45 -3.28
CA GLN A 210 -43.77 -19.70 -4.07
C GLN A 210 -44.36 -18.58 -3.21
N TYR A 211 -44.32 -17.36 -3.74
CA TYR A 211 -44.95 -16.21 -3.09
C TYR A 211 -46.42 -16.12 -3.50
N ILE A 212 -47.32 -16.04 -2.52
CA ILE A 212 -48.75 -15.82 -2.74
C ILE A 212 -49.07 -14.39 -2.33
N GLU A 213 -49.26 -13.54 -3.34
CA GLU A 213 -49.55 -12.11 -3.17
C GLU A 213 -50.82 -11.87 -2.35
N ALA A 214 -51.89 -12.63 -2.60
CA ALA A 214 -53.20 -12.46 -1.96
C ALA A 214 -53.15 -12.44 -0.42
N ASN A 215 -52.22 -13.19 0.18
CA ASN A 215 -52.09 -13.33 1.64
C ASN A 215 -50.74 -12.86 2.17
N SER A 216 -49.85 -12.33 1.30
CA SER A 216 -48.46 -12.00 1.65
C SER A 216 -47.76 -13.15 2.36
N THR A 217 -47.88 -14.37 1.83
CA THR A 217 -47.29 -15.60 2.39
C THR A 217 -46.30 -16.22 1.42
N VAL A 218 -45.33 -16.97 1.96
CA VAL A 218 -44.44 -17.83 1.17
C VAL A 218 -44.78 -19.27 1.46
N ILE A 219 -45.19 -20.01 0.43
CA ILE A 219 -45.30 -21.47 0.48
C ILE A 219 -43.93 -22.07 0.20
N SER A 220 -43.53 -23.08 0.96
CA SER A 220 -42.39 -23.92 0.62
C SER A 220 -42.67 -25.41 0.67
N ASN A 221 -41.88 -26.13 -0.11
CA ASN A 221 -41.70 -27.57 0.04
C ASN A 221 -40.21 -27.88 0.06
N VAL A 222 -39.83 -28.93 0.79
CA VAL A 222 -38.47 -29.45 0.83
C VAL A 222 -38.50 -30.87 0.28
N LYS A 223 -37.44 -31.25 -0.46
CA LYS A 223 -37.23 -32.61 -0.94
C LYS A 223 -35.88 -33.09 -0.45
N LEU A 224 -35.86 -34.08 0.44
CA LEU A 224 -34.61 -34.64 0.95
C LEU A 224 -33.96 -35.57 -0.09
N PRO A 225 -32.63 -35.81 -0.05
CA PRO A 225 -31.91 -36.62 -1.04
C PRO A 225 -32.42 -38.05 -1.20
N HIS A 226 -33.13 -38.59 -0.21
CA HIS A 226 -33.66 -39.95 -0.20
C HIS A 226 -35.18 -40.01 -0.46
N GLU A 227 -35.85 -38.86 -0.61
CA GLU A 227 -37.28 -38.79 -0.87
C GLU A 227 -37.54 -38.60 -2.37
N GLN A 228 -38.51 -39.33 -2.91
CA GLN A 228 -38.90 -39.19 -4.32
C GLN A 228 -39.85 -38.00 -4.55
N ASP A 229 -40.65 -37.67 -3.54
CA ASP A 229 -41.66 -36.62 -3.59
C ASP A 229 -41.26 -35.39 -2.75
N TRP A 230 -41.93 -34.27 -2.99
CA TRP A 230 -41.80 -33.05 -2.19
C TRP A 230 -42.58 -33.21 -0.88
N SER A 231 -42.07 -32.64 0.22
CA SER A 231 -42.80 -32.57 1.49
C SER A 231 -44.13 -31.81 1.36
N ASP A 232 -45.01 -31.96 2.35
CA ASP A 232 -46.20 -31.11 2.48
C ASP A 232 -45.87 -29.61 2.44
N GLU A 233 -46.79 -28.82 1.90
CA GLU A 233 -46.67 -27.37 1.83
C GLU A 233 -46.57 -26.75 3.23
N LYS A 234 -45.57 -25.91 3.43
CA LYS A 234 -45.43 -25.08 4.62
C LYS A 234 -45.68 -23.63 4.25
N VAL A 235 -46.62 -23.01 4.93
CA VAL A 235 -46.94 -21.59 4.75
C VAL A 235 -46.19 -20.78 5.80
N ALA A 236 -45.44 -19.79 5.37
CA ALA A 236 -44.90 -18.78 6.27
C ALA A 236 -45.57 -17.44 6.09
N THR A 237 -45.59 -16.71 7.19
CA THR A 237 -45.99 -15.31 7.22
C THR A 237 -44.75 -14.43 7.34
N ARG A 238 -44.79 -13.25 6.73
CA ARG A 238 -43.73 -12.26 6.85
C ARG A 238 -43.58 -11.88 8.32
N LYS A 239 -42.35 -11.93 8.86
CA LYS A 239 -42.07 -11.42 10.20
C LYS A 239 -42.47 -9.95 10.22
N PRO A 240 -43.39 -9.52 11.11
CA PRO A 240 -43.80 -8.12 11.14
C PRO A 240 -42.55 -7.25 11.31
N GLU A 241 -42.28 -6.40 10.32
CA GLU A 241 -41.18 -5.46 10.39
C GLU A 241 -41.38 -4.62 11.65
N CYS A 242 -40.39 -4.63 12.53
CA CYS A 242 -40.39 -3.77 13.71
C CYS A 242 -40.61 -2.34 13.19
N PRO A 243 -41.68 -1.62 13.62
CA PRO A 243 -42.21 -0.49 12.87
C PRO A 243 -41.16 0.62 12.68
N SER A 244 -40.52 0.63 11.52
CA SER A 244 -39.78 1.75 10.98
C SER A 244 -40.80 2.76 10.45
N GLN A 245 -40.86 3.94 11.05
CA GLN A 245 -41.77 5.00 10.64
C GLN A 245 -41.52 5.43 9.18
N PRO A 246 -42.57 5.58 8.34
CA PRO A 246 -42.44 6.15 7.01
C PRO A 246 -42.42 7.68 7.05
N VAL A 247 -41.49 8.28 6.31
CA VAL A 247 -41.41 9.72 6.04
C VAL A 247 -42.46 10.07 4.99
N GLY A 248 -43.52 10.75 5.43
CA GLY A 248 -44.51 11.41 4.58
C GLY A 248 -44.91 12.73 5.24
N VAL A 249 -44.75 13.83 4.51
CA VAL A 249 -45.08 15.21 4.91
C VAL A 249 -46.59 15.33 5.12
N VAL A 250 -47.05 15.19 6.36
CA VAL A 250 -48.37 15.62 6.83
C VAL A 250 -48.21 16.07 8.29
N GLU A 251 -48.63 17.30 8.60
CA GLU A 251 -48.70 17.86 9.95
C GLU A 251 -49.30 16.85 10.94
N LYS A 252 -48.52 16.43 11.94
CA LYS A 252 -48.99 15.58 13.03
C LYS A 252 -48.86 16.27 14.39
N LYS A 253 -50.01 16.39 15.03
CA LYS A 253 -50.20 16.55 16.48
C LYS A 253 -49.46 15.42 17.23
N PRO A 254 -48.78 15.71 18.35
CA PRO A 254 -47.87 14.74 18.98
C PRO A 254 -48.65 13.63 19.71
N LEU A 255 -48.23 12.39 19.47
CA LEU A 255 -48.57 11.22 20.30
C LEU A 255 -47.28 10.70 20.96
N PRO A 256 -47.38 9.99 22.10
CA PRO A 256 -46.33 9.92 23.11
C PRO A 256 -45.16 9.04 22.69
N GLU A 257 -43.97 9.57 22.99
CA GLU A 257 -42.65 9.00 22.79
C GLU A 257 -42.47 7.70 23.62
N VAL A 258 -42.37 6.55 22.95
CA VAL A 258 -41.89 5.32 23.60
C VAL A 258 -40.37 5.42 23.68
N GLN A 259 -39.88 5.81 24.86
CA GLN A 259 -38.46 5.90 25.18
C GLN A 259 -37.84 4.49 25.18
N VAL A 260 -37.15 4.12 24.10
CA VAL A 260 -36.13 3.07 24.18
C VAL A 260 -35.04 3.62 25.10
N GLN A 261 -35.00 3.13 26.34
CA GLN A 261 -34.01 3.58 27.32
C GLN A 261 -32.60 3.40 26.75
N ALA A 262 -31.89 4.51 26.55
CA ALA A 262 -30.50 4.52 26.15
C ALA A 262 -29.67 3.86 27.26
N LEU A 263 -29.23 2.61 27.02
CA LEU A 263 -28.39 1.90 27.96
C LEU A 263 -26.94 2.41 27.85
N PRO A 264 -26.31 2.80 28.97
CA PRO A 264 -24.93 3.28 28.96
C PRO A 264 -23.95 2.17 28.58
N ALA A 265 -22.79 2.53 28.02
CA ALA A 265 -21.73 1.57 27.74
C ALA A 265 -21.33 0.75 28.98
N LYS A 266 -21.21 -0.58 28.81
CA LYS A 266 -20.85 -1.52 29.88
C LYS A 266 -19.34 -1.84 29.86
N PRO A 267 -18.68 -1.85 31.04
CA PRO A 267 -17.30 -2.33 31.17
C PRO A 267 -17.21 -3.85 31.05
N GLN A 268 -16.00 -4.36 30.82
CA GLN A 268 -15.71 -5.79 30.97
C GLN A 268 -15.49 -6.10 32.47
N LEU A 269 -15.86 -7.29 32.91
CA LEU A 269 -15.72 -7.70 34.31
C LEU A 269 -14.51 -8.60 34.51
N LEU A 270 -13.76 -8.33 35.58
CA LEU A 270 -12.64 -9.15 36.03
C LEU A 270 -12.81 -9.38 37.53
N ASP A 271 -13.17 -10.60 37.92
CA ASP A 271 -13.44 -10.98 39.32
C ASP A 271 -14.44 -10.03 40.03
N GLY A 272 -15.47 -9.61 39.29
CA GLY A 272 -16.49 -8.64 39.73
C GLY A 272 -16.07 -7.16 39.63
N ALA A 273 -14.78 -6.87 39.42
CA ALA A 273 -14.30 -5.51 39.19
C ALA A 273 -14.62 -5.03 37.77
N GLN A 274 -15.09 -3.80 37.65
CA GLN A 274 -15.35 -3.14 36.37
C GLN A 274 -14.05 -2.63 35.75
N ILE A 275 -13.63 -3.22 34.65
CA ILE A 275 -12.46 -2.78 33.89
C ILE A 275 -12.94 -2.04 32.65
N TRP A 276 -12.59 -0.76 32.58
CA TRP A 276 -12.97 0.11 31.48
C TRP A 276 -11.97 0.08 30.31
N PRO A 277 -12.39 0.49 29.08
CA PRO A 277 -11.60 0.38 27.84
C PRO A 277 -10.17 0.91 27.89
N GLU A 278 -9.94 1.93 28.71
CA GLU A 278 -8.62 2.53 28.92
C GLU A 278 -7.60 1.52 29.47
N HIS A 279 -8.05 0.40 30.03
CA HIS A 279 -7.22 -0.66 30.61
C HIS A 279 -7.31 -2.00 29.85
N TRP A 280 -7.91 -2.03 28.65
CA TRP A 280 -7.97 -3.21 27.78
C TRP A 280 -6.76 -3.29 26.83
N GLY A 281 -5.58 -2.91 27.35
CA GLY A 281 -4.36 -2.80 26.58
C GLY A 281 -3.66 -4.14 26.36
N ILE A 282 -3.02 -4.28 25.20
CA ILE A 282 -2.11 -5.38 24.85
C ILE A 282 -0.71 -4.83 24.54
N THR A 283 0.34 -5.50 25.00
CA THR A 283 1.72 -5.04 24.78
C THR A 283 2.26 -5.51 23.44
N ARG A 284 3.28 -4.80 22.91
CA ARG A 284 4.01 -5.25 21.71
C ARG A 284 4.59 -6.66 21.84
N ALA A 285 5.02 -7.05 23.05
CA ALA A 285 5.54 -8.39 23.29
C ALA A 285 4.45 -9.45 23.13
N GLN A 286 3.27 -9.21 23.69
CA GLN A 286 2.10 -10.08 23.54
C GLN A 286 1.63 -10.17 22.08
N CYS A 287 1.63 -9.08 21.30
CA CYS A 287 1.30 -9.16 19.87
C CYS A 287 2.31 -10.04 19.08
N ARG A 288 3.60 -10.00 19.44
CA ARG A 288 4.62 -10.86 18.82
C ARG A 288 4.44 -12.32 19.20
N GLU A 289 4.05 -12.57 20.45
CA GLU A 289 3.76 -13.91 20.94
C GLU A 289 2.50 -14.48 20.29
N LEU A 290 1.45 -13.68 20.14
CA LEU A 290 0.26 -14.03 19.36
C LEU A 290 0.65 -14.44 17.94
N LEU A 291 1.45 -13.63 17.24
CA LEU A 291 1.92 -13.97 15.90
C LEU A 291 2.74 -15.28 15.87
N ARG A 292 3.56 -15.53 16.90
CA ARG A 292 4.32 -16.78 17.03
C ARG A 292 3.39 -17.97 17.20
N ARG A 293 2.36 -17.83 18.04
CA ARG A 293 1.33 -18.86 18.29
C ARG A 293 0.55 -19.18 17.02
N LEU A 294 0.10 -18.15 16.29
CA LEU A 294 -0.60 -18.32 15.01
C LEU A 294 0.27 -19.07 14.00
N ARG A 295 1.54 -18.68 13.82
CA ARG A 295 2.46 -19.37 12.91
C ARG A 295 2.79 -20.82 13.29
N SER A 296 2.60 -21.20 14.56
CA SER A 296 2.76 -22.59 15.00
C SER A 296 1.49 -23.43 14.84
N ASP A 297 0.34 -22.78 14.62
CA ASP A 297 -0.93 -23.45 14.44
C ASP A 297 -1.03 -24.00 13.00
N PRO A 298 -1.35 -25.29 12.81
CA PRO A 298 -1.46 -25.88 11.47
C PRO A 298 -2.64 -25.33 10.66
N THR A 299 -3.64 -24.74 11.30
CA THR A 299 -4.82 -24.16 10.65
C THR A 299 -4.58 -22.72 10.18
N TRP A 300 -3.49 -22.08 10.60
CA TRP A 300 -3.17 -20.71 10.23
C TRP A 300 -2.52 -20.63 8.85
N GLU A 301 -3.09 -19.80 7.99
CA GLU A 301 -2.54 -19.40 6.70
C GLU A 301 -2.04 -17.95 6.74
N PRO A 302 -0.87 -17.64 6.14
CA PRO A 302 -0.34 -16.27 6.09
C PRO A 302 -1.24 -15.26 5.39
N THR A 303 -2.25 -15.71 4.64
CA THR A 303 -3.27 -14.91 3.94
C THR A 303 -4.51 -14.63 4.78
N ASN A 304 -4.61 -15.15 6.00
CA ASN A 304 -5.76 -14.90 6.86
C ASN A 304 -5.91 -13.41 7.20
N THR A 305 -7.16 -12.95 7.15
CA THR A 305 -7.52 -11.58 7.50
C THR A 305 -7.76 -11.44 8.99
N MET A 306 -7.94 -10.20 9.46
CA MET A 306 -8.35 -9.95 10.85
C MET A 306 -9.71 -10.56 11.18
N TYR A 307 -10.62 -10.72 10.21
CA TYR A 307 -11.85 -11.50 10.40
C TYR A 307 -11.55 -12.93 10.84
N THR A 308 -10.72 -13.64 10.08
CA THR A 308 -10.37 -15.03 10.38
C THR A 308 -9.61 -15.15 11.70
N LEU A 309 -8.68 -14.21 11.98
CA LEU A 309 -8.01 -14.16 13.29
C LEU A 309 -9.03 -14.09 14.43
N VAL A 310 -10.05 -13.24 14.29
CA VAL A 310 -11.03 -13.06 15.36
C VAL A 310 -11.98 -14.26 15.46
N SER A 311 -12.59 -14.69 14.36
CA SER A 311 -13.59 -15.75 14.36
C SER A 311 -13.02 -17.11 14.76
N ASP A 312 -11.84 -17.46 14.24
CA ASP A 312 -11.33 -18.83 14.33
C ASP A 312 -10.38 -19.02 15.52
N PHE A 313 -9.86 -17.92 16.09
CA PHE A 313 -8.89 -17.97 17.18
C PHE A 313 -9.31 -17.13 18.39
N VAL A 314 -9.51 -15.82 18.23
CA VAL A 314 -9.79 -14.92 19.38
C VAL A 314 -11.10 -15.27 20.08
N VAL A 315 -12.19 -15.44 19.33
CA VAL A 315 -13.51 -15.78 19.88
C VAL A 315 -13.47 -17.13 20.62
N PRO A 316 -12.96 -18.24 20.01
CA PRO A 316 -12.80 -19.49 20.73
C PRO A 316 -11.96 -19.40 22.01
N TRP A 317 -10.92 -18.58 22.04
CA TRP A 317 -10.07 -18.42 23.23
C TRP A 317 -10.67 -17.54 24.32
N THR A 318 -11.65 -16.70 23.99
CA THR A 318 -12.26 -15.75 24.94
C THR A 318 -13.65 -16.17 25.40
N ARG A 319 -14.29 -17.12 24.69
CA ARG A 319 -15.61 -17.68 25.01
C ARG A 319 -15.73 -18.12 26.46
N GLY A 320 -16.85 -17.79 27.09
CA GLY A 320 -17.17 -18.04 28.50
C GLY A 320 -16.45 -17.12 29.48
N GLY A 321 -15.49 -16.30 29.01
CA GLY A 321 -14.67 -15.46 29.86
C GLY A 321 -15.21 -14.04 30.07
N GLY A 322 -16.15 -13.59 29.24
CA GLY A 322 -16.74 -12.26 29.30
C GLY A 322 -15.78 -11.09 29.04
N ARG A 323 -14.60 -11.38 28.47
CA ARG A 323 -13.47 -10.44 28.36
C ARG A 323 -12.71 -10.60 27.06
N GLY A 324 -12.25 -9.49 26.49
CA GLY A 324 -11.43 -9.48 25.28
C GLY A 324 -10.07 -10.14 25.50
N PHE A 325 -9.41 -10.56 24.41
CA PHE A 325 -8.12 -11.26 24.47
C PHE A 325 -7.02 -10.46 25.18
N ALA A 326 -6.99 -9.14 25.01
CA ALA A 326 -6.04 -8.27 25.69
C ALA A 326 -6.20 -8.34 27.22
N LEU A 327 -7.43 -8.32 27.72
CA LEU A 327 -7.71 -8.43 29.15
C LEU A 327 -7.49 -9.87 29.65
N LEU A 328 -7.82 -10.87 28.83
CA LEU A 328 -7.52 -12.28 29.11
C LEU A 328 -6.02 -12.54 29.31
N GLN A 329 -5.15 -11.84 28.56
CA GLN A 329 -3.70 -11.92 28.69
C GLN A 329 -3.12 -11.11 29.85
N ASN A 330 -3.92 -10.21 30.46
CA ASN A 330 -3.49 -9.25 31.48
C ASN A 330 -4.45 -9.26 32.67
N GLN A 331 -4.94 -10.44 33.07
CA GLN A 331 -5.90 -10.57 34.16
C GLN A 331 -5.32 -10.04 35.48
N ASP A 332 -4.06 -10.36 35.78
CA ASP A 332 -3.45 -9.93 37.05
C ASP A 332 -3.08 -8.43 37.08
N ASP A 333 -2.90 -7.80 35.91
CA ASP A 333 -2.47 -6.40 35.79
C ASP A 333 -2.99 -5.78 34.49
N PRO A 334 -4.28 -5.37 34.45
CA PRO A 334 -4.89 -4.73 33.29
C PRO A 334 -4.08 -3.53 32.80
N LYS A 335 -3.73 -3.54 31.51
CA LYS A 335 -2.74 -2.57 30.98
C LYS A 335 -3.41 -1.30 30.50
N GLU A 336 -3.00 -0.17 31.09
CA GLU A 336 -3.39 1.17 30.65
C GLU A 336 -2.91 1.44 29.20
N ALA A 337 -3.85 1.63 28.27
CA ALA A 337 -3.58 1.90 26.88
C ALA A 337 -3.02 3.32 26.68
N ASN A 338 -1.88 3.41 25.99
CA ASN A 338 -1.29 4.68 25.56
C ASN A 338 -1.26 4.83 24.03
N LEU A 339 -1.65 3.79 23.29
CA LEU A 339 -1.62 3.78 21.83
C LEU A 339 -2.91 3.20 21.28
N MET A 340 -3.75 4.02 20.66
CA MET A 340 -4.92 3.57 19.91
C MET A 340 -4.47 3.05 18.54
N VAL A 341 -4.93 1.89 18.10
CA VAL A 341 -4.63 1.34 16.77
C VAL A 341 -5.89 1.34 15.91
N SER A 342 -5.83 2.02 14.77
CA SER A 342 -6.87 2.01 13.74
C SER A 342 -6.42 1.13 12.57
N HIS A 343 -7.23 0.14 12.19
CA HIS A 343 -6.95 -0.81 11.12
C HIS A 343 -8.24 -1.34 10.49
N SER A 344 -8.16 -1.95 9.31
CA SER A 344 -9.30 -2.60 8.68
C SER A 344 -9.40 -4.07 9.08
N TRP A 345 -10.62 -4.61 9.19
CA TRP A 345 -10.78 -6.06 9.45
C TRP A 345 -10.48 -6.92 8.22
N GLY A 346 -10.52 -6.31 7.03
CA GLY A 346 -10.09 -6.97 5.80
C GLY A 346 -8.57 -7.01 5.64
N ASP A 347 -7.81 -6.45 6.59
CA ASP A 347 -6.36 -6.48 6.52
C ASP A 347 -5.82 -7.88 6.82
N ASN A 348 -4.76 -8.24 6.11
CA ASN A 348 -3.95 -9.41 6.42
C ASN A 348 -3.42 -9.35 7.86
N ALA A 349 -3.84 -10.30 8.69
CA ALA A 349 -3.58 -10.28 10.13
C ALA A 349 -2.11 -10.48 10.47
N GLU A 350 -1.39 -11.32 9.71
CA GLU A 350 0.04 -11.54 9.91
C GLU A 350 0.86 -10.29 9.55
N GLU A 351 0.53 -9.62 8.45
CA GLU A 351 1.11 -8.33 8.08
C GLU A 351 0.81 -7.25 9.12
N PHE A 352 -0.44 -7.19 9.59
CA PHE A 352 -0.87 -6.26 10.63
C PHE A 352 -0.04 -6.42 11.92
N LEU A 353 0.01 -7.63 12.49
CA LEU A 353 0.77 -7.92 13.72
C LEU A 353 2.28 -7.66 13.53
N THR A 354 2.81 -8.00 12.36
CA THR A 354 4.20 -7.71 12.01
C THR A 354 4.46 -6.20 11.94
N THR A 355 3.53 -5.44 11.37
CA THR A 355 3.60 -3.98 11.25
C THR A 355 3.53 -3.31 12.61
N LEU A 356 2.69 -3.79 13.52
CA LEU A 356 2.68 -3.35 14.92
C LEU A 356 4.04 -3.57 15.57
N GLY A 357 4.66 -4.74 15.38
CA GLY A 357 5.97 -5.07 15.92
C GLY A 357 7.10 -4.11 15.50
N ARG A 358 6.96 -3.39 14.38
CA ARG A 358 7.92 -2.42 13.82
C ARG A 358 7.55 -0.96 14.08
N SER A 359 6.25 -0.69 14.23
CA SER A 359 5.71 0.66 14.42
C SER A 359 5.62 1.07 15.89
N THR A 360 5.83 0.13 16.80
CA THR A 360 5.67 0.33 18.25
C THR A 360 6.93 0.03 19.05
N SER A 361 7.02 0.64 20.22
CA SER A 361 8.08 0.46 21.22
C SER A 361 7.72 -0.62 22.25
N SER A 362 8.67 -1.02 23.11
CA SER A 362 8.35 -1.92 24.24
C SER A 362 7.54 -1.24 25.34
N ARG A 363 7.38 0.08 25.29
CA ARG A 363 6.59 0.89 26.24
C ARG A 363 5.18 1.15 25.73
N ASP A 364 4.90 0.79 24.49
CA ASP A 364 3.58 1.00 23.90
C ASP A 364 2.65 -0.10 24.38
N VAL A 365 1.53 0.31 24.96
CA VAL A 365 0.39 -0.52 25.31
C VAL A 365 -0.71 -0.15 24.33
N LEU A 366 -0.99 -1.10 23.44
CA LEU A 366 -1.87 -0.93 22.31
C LEU A 366 -3.31 -1.24 22.72
N TRP A 367 -4.25 -0.43 22.26
CA TRP A 367 -5.65 -0.79 22.19
C TRP A 367 -5.98 -1.12 20.74
N VAL A 368 -6.40 -2.35 20.49
CA VAL A 368 -6.70 -2.89 19.15
C VAL A 368 -8.09 -3.48 19.20
N CYS A 369 -9.07 -2.96 18.46
CA CYS A 369 -10.47 -3.38 18.59
C CYS A 369 -10.66 -4.90 18.47
N ALA A 370 -9.95 -5.56 17.54
CA ALA A 370 -9.98 -7.01 17.35
C ALA A 370 -9.47 -7.84 18.54
N LEU A 371 -8.64 -7.25 19.42
CA LEU A 371 -8.04 -7.95 20.56
C LEU A 371 -8.54 -7.43 21.92
N SER A 372 -8.93 -6.15 22.00
CA SER A 372 -9.32 -5.48 23.23
C SER A 372 -10.81 -5.63 23.55
N MET A 373 -11.67 -5.69 22.54
CA MET A 373 -13.11 -5.90 22.74
C MET A 373 -13.45 -7.38 22.94
N TYR A 374 -14.55 -7.64 23.64
CA TYR A 374 -15.13 -8.98 23.73
C TYR A 374 -16.03 -9.26 22.52
N HIS A 375 -15.67 -10.25 21.71
CA HIS A 375 -16.33 -10.55 20.43
C HIS A 375 -17.18 -11.84 20.46
N ALA A 376 -17.22 -12.58 21.58
CA ALA A 376 -17.82 -13.91 21.60
C ALA A 376 -19.36 -13.91 21.61
N GLU A 377 -19.99 -12.82 22.08
CA GLU A 377 -21.45 -12.63 22.12
C GLU A 377 -22.23 -13.83 22.72
N ASP A 378 -21.68 -14.43 23.78
CA ASP A 378 -22.16 -15.66 24.41
C ASP A 378 -22.74 -15.42 25.82
N GLU A 379 -23.20 -14.20 26.09
CA GLU A 379 -23.78 -13.76 27.37
C GLU A 379 -22.85 -13.78 28.60
N ALA A 380 -21.63 -14.34 28.49
CA ALA A 380 -20.67 -14.36 29.59
C ALA A 380 -20.10 -12.97 29.94
N GLY A 381 -20.28 -11.98 29.04
CA GLY A 381 -19.86 -10.61 29.21
C GLY A 381 -20.71 -9.65 28.39
N PRO A 382 -20.38 -8.35 28.35
CA PRO A 382 -21.16 -7.38 27.60
C PRO A 382 -21.12 -7.67 26.10
N SER A 383 -22.27 -7.59 25.44
CA SER A 383 -22.36 -7.64 23.97
C SER A 383 -21.55 -6.52 23.32
N ILE A 384 -21.29 -6.63 22.00
CA ILE A 384 -20.58 -5.56 21.28
C ILE A 384 -21.36 -4.25 21.38
N ARG A 385 -22.69 -4.29 21.23
CA ARG A 385 -23.56 -3.12 21.37
C ARG A 385 -23.48 -2.49 22.76
N GLU A 386 -23.50 -3.31 23.81
CA GLU A 386 -23.36 -2.82 25.18
C GLU A 386 -21.97 -2.24 25.47
N GLN A 387 -20.90 -2.80 24.91
CA GLN A 387 -19.56 -2.22 25.03
C GLN A 387 -19.47 -0.85 24.34
N MET A 388 -20.18 -0.68 23.22
CA MET A 388 -20.21 0.56 22.44
C MET A 388 -21.02 1.68 23.08
N GLY A 389 -22.08 1.34 23.82
CA GLY A 389 -23.02 2.32 24.39
C GLY A 389 -23.95 2.92 23.34
N CYS A 390 -24.79 3.87 23.78
CA CYS A 390 -25.75 4.54 22.90
C CYS A 390 -25.19 5.82 22.25
N THR A 391 -24.13 6.38 22.80
CA THR A 391 -23.50 7.60 22.30
C THR A 391 -22.05 7.35 21.86
N PRO A 392 -21.56 8.06 20.83
CA PRO A 392 -20.17 7.93 20.38
C PRO A 392 -19.14 8.20 21.48
N GLU A 393 -19.46 9.09 22.42
CA GLU A 393 -18.58 9.47 23.54
C GLU A 393 -18.38 8.34 24.55
N GLU A 394 -19.38 7.47 24.69
CA GLU A 394 -19.32 6.29 25.55
C GLU A 394 -18.52 5.15 24.92
N SER A 395 -18.38 5.17 23.59
CA SER A 395 -17.68 4.12 22.86
C SER A 395 -16.24 3.92 23.38
N PRO A 396 -15.74 2.68 23.37
CA PRO A 396 -14.38 2.41 23.83
C PRO A 396 -13.35 3.18 23.00
N PHE A 397 -13.65 3.44 21.73
CA PHE A 397 -12.83 4.25 20.83
C PHE A 397 -12.63 5.67 21.34
N HIS A 398 -13.73 6.37 21.65
CA HIS A 398 -13.66 7.75 22.14
C HIS A 398 -13.01 7.81 23.51
N ARG A 399 -13.37 6.90 24.42
CA ARG A 399 -12.84 6.84 25.78
C ARG A 399 -11.33 6.67 25.83
N VAL A 400 -10.79 5.71 25.07
CA VAL A 400 -9.33 5.49 24.99
C VAL A 400 -8.63 6.71 24.43
N LEU A 401 -9.16 7.35 23.39
CA LEU A 401 -8.56 8.57 22.83
C LEU A 401 -8.60 9.75 23.79
N LYS A 402 -9.71 9.96 24.49
CA LYS A 402 -9.87 11.00 25.52
C LYS A 402 -8.89 10.77 26.67
N HIS A 403 -8.73 9.54 27.10
CA HIS A 403 -7.73 9.14 28.10
C HIS A 403 -6.30 9.42 27.62
N ILE A 404 -5.98 9.02 26.39
CA ILE A 404 -4.67 9.29 25.79
C ILE A 404 -4.37 10.79 25.78
N ARG A 405 -5.37 11.61 25.47
CA ARG A 405 -5.26 13.08 25.50
C ARG A 405 -5.03 13.61 26.91
N ALA A 406 -5.83 13.19 27.88
CA ALA A 406 -5.72 13.62 29.27
C ALA A 406 -4.33 13.33 29.87
N ARG A 407 -3.81 12.11 29.61
CA ARG A 407 -2.44 11.73 30.00
C ARG A 407 -1.37 12.56 29.28
N GLY A 408 -1.62 12.92 28.03
CA GLY A 408 -0.77 13.84 27.26
C GLY A 408 -0.70 15.24 27.85
N ASP A 409 -1.84 15.78 28.28
CA ASP A 409 -1.90 17.10 28.94
C ASP A 409 -1.23 17.07 30.33
N ALA A 410 -1.40 15.98 31.10
CA ALA A 410 -0.70 15.77 32.36
C ALA A 410 0.84 15.67 32.20
N ALA A 411 1.33 15.15 31.07
CA ALA A 411 2.76 15.11 30.74
C ALA A 411 3.35 16.49 30.37
N GLY A 412 2.51 17.52 30.18
CA GLY A 412 2.89 18.91 30.01
C GLY A 412 3.59 19.25 28.69
N ARG A 413 4.38 20.34 28.70
CA ARG A 413 5.02 20.93 27.50
C ARG A 413 5.91 19.94 26.72
N ARG A 414 6.55 18.98 27.41
CA ARG A 414 7.42 17.98 26.75
C ARG A 414 6.67 17.12 25.74
N TRP A 415 5.42 16.75 26.01
CA TRP A 415 4.61 15.97 25.07
C TRP A 415 4.25 16.79 23.82
N ARG A 416 3.97 18.08 23.97
CA ARG A 416 3.68 18.99 22.84
C ARG A 416 4.90 19.19 21.95
N TRP A 417 6.08 19.40 22.53
CA TRP A 417 7.33 19.64 21.81
C TRP A 417 8.10 18.37 21.42
N ARG A 418 7.59 17.18 21.76
CA ARG A 418 8.30 15.90 21.58
C ARG A 418 8.84 15.72 20.17
N ARG A 419 8.09 16.15 19.15
CA ARG A 419 8.50 16.03 17.75
C ARG A 419 9.79 16.81 17.48
N CYS A 420 9.82 18.09 17.84
CA CYS A 420 10.99 18.94 17.66
C CYS A 420 12.19 18.39 18.44
N LEU A 421 11.97 18.01 19.70
CA LEU A 421 13.02 17.48 20.57
C LEU A 421 13.66 16.21 20.00
N HIS A 422 12.89 15.27 19.46
CA HIS A 422 13.43 14.03 18.89
C HIS A 422 14.32 14.23 17.65
N TRP A 423 14.20 15.36 16.94
CA TRP A 423 15.05 15.68 15.79
C TRP A 423 16.36 16.36 16.17
N LEU A 424 16.42 17.06 17.30
CA LEU A 424 17.59 17.84 17.71
C LEU A 424 18.90 17.02 17.72
N PRO A 425 18.97 15.78 18.26
CA PRO A 425 20.21 15.01 18.21
C PRO A 425 20.71 14.75 16.79
N ALA A 426 19.80 14.49 15.85
CA ALA A 426 20.15 14.26 14.45
C ALA A 426 20.64 15.56 13.78
N VAL A 427 20.01 16.70 14.09
CA VAL A 427 20.45 18.02 13.59
C VAL A 427 21.86 18.35 14.09
N PHE A 428 22.14 18.17 15.38
CA PHE A 428 23.48 18.42 15.92
C PHE A 428 24.53 17.44 15.40
N ALA A 429 24.18 16.16 15.21
CA ALA A 429 25.09 15.20 14.58
C ALA A 429 25.40 15.59 13.13
N LEU A 430 24.41 16.09 12.38
CA LEU A 430 24.61 16.60 11.03
C LEU A 430 25.48 17.85 11.02
N LEU A 431 25.25 18.79 11.94
CA LEU A 431 26.09 19.98 12.07
C LEU A 431 27.54 19.61 12.41
N ALA A 432 27.77 18.65 13.33
CA ALA A 432 29.10 18.14 13.62
C ALA A 432 29.79 17.58 12.36
N LEU A 433 29.06 16.80 11.56
CA LEU A 433 29.57 16.25 10.31
C LEU A 433 29.90 17.33 9.29
N LEU A 434 28.99 18.29 9.09
CA LEU A 434 29.18 19.39 8.14
C LEU A 434 30.37 20.27 8.54
N VAL A 435 30.49 20.59 9.83
CA VAL A 435 31.64 21.36 10.33
C VAL A 435 32.92 20.59 10.11
N LEU A 436 33.00 19.31 10.51
CA LEU A 436 34.18 18.45 10.36
C LEU A 436 34.67 18.33 8.91
N TYR A 437 33.74 18.20 7.97
CA TYR A 437 34.08 17.97 6.56
C TYR A 437 34.13 19.24 5.72
N ALA A 438 33.69 20.39 6.23
CA ALA A 438 33.69 21.63 5.47
C ALA A 438 35.08 22.01 4.91
N PRO A 439 36.18 21.97 5.69
CA PRO A 439 37.51 22.26 5.16
C PRO A 439 37.95 21.25 4.09
N ILE A 440 37.65 19.96 4.32
CA ILE A 440 38.00 18.89 3.39
C ILE A 440 37.27 19.07 2.06
N VAL A 441 35.98 19.41 2.09
CA VAL A 441 35.17 19.62 0.89
C VAL A 441 35.54 20.92 0.17
N ALA A 442 35.79 22.00 0.90
CA ALA A 442 36.14 23.29 0.30
C ALA A 442 37.56 23.27 -0.29
N TRP A 443 38.53 22.80 0.48
CA TRP A 443 39.96 22.94 0.18
C TRP A 443 40.63 21.66 -0.32
N GLY A 444 40.01 20.49 -0.12
CA GLY A 444 40.59 19.21 -0.52
C GLY A 444 41.79 18.78 0.31
N CYS A 445 41.91 19.32 1.51
CA CYS A 445 42.99 19.04 2.43
C CYS A 445 42.42 18.70 3.81
N VAL A 446 43.21 18.02 4.64
CA VAL A 446 42.83 17.68 6.01
C VAL A 446 43.52 18.64 6.97
N PRO A 447 42.77 19.47 7.74
CA PRO A 447 43.38 20.39 8.69
C PRO A 447 44.26 19.66 9.72
N SER A 448 45.33 20.32 10.17
CA SER A 448 46.10 19.93 11.34
C SER A 448 45.25 20.12 12.61
N ILE A 449 45.64 19.51 13.73
CA ILE A 449 44.84 19.57 14.98
C ILE A 449 44.59 21.00 15.50
N ASP A 450 45.53 21.91 15.26
CA ASP A 450 45.45 23.35 15.57
C ASP A 450 44.69 24.15 14.50
N GLY A 451 44.34 23.54 13.37
CA GLY A 451 43.63 24.15 12.24
C GLY A 451 44.46 25.18 11.47
N GLY A 452 45.73 25.38 11.82
CA GLY A 452 46.60 26.38 11.21
C GLY A 452 47.19 25.95 9.86
N ARG A 453 47.30 24.64 9.63
CA ARG A 453 47.84 24.07 8.39
C ARG A 453 46.87 23.03 7.85
N CYS A 454 47.03 22.67 6.57
CA CYS A 454 46.16 21.69 5.95
C CYS A 454 46.95 20.70 5.10
N LEU A 455 46.87 19.42 5.45
CA LEU A 455 47.65 18.35 4.85
C LEU A 455 47.02 17.93 3.52
N LEU A 456 47.84 17.91 2.47
CA LEU A 456 47.50 17.49 1.12
C LEU A 456 48.28 16.25 0.75
N ARG A 457 47.59 15.33 0.05
CA ARG A 457 48.23 14.20 -0.61
C ARG A 457 48.52 14.55 -2.07
N ARG A 458 49.78 14.67 -2.44
CA ARG A 458 50.22 14.91 -3.82
C ARG A 458 50.85 13.65 -4.39
N ILE A 459 50.70 13.43 -5.71
CA ILE A 459 51.49 12.43 -6.42
C ILE A 459 52.67 13.17 -7.03
N SER A 460 53.88 12.84 -6.59
CA SER A 460 55.13 13.38 -7.12
C SER A 460 55.92 12.26 -7.78
N GLU A 461 56.57 12.54 -8.90
CA GLU A 461 57.56 11.62 -9.46
C GLU A 461 58.83 11.68 -8.60
N VAL A 462 59.16 10.57 -7.92
CA VAL A 462 60.38 10.44 -7.14
C VAL A 462 61.19 9.31 -7.74
N GLY A 463 62.19 9.64 -8.56
CA GLY A 463 63.01 8.65 -9.28
C GLY A 463 62.32 8.03 -10.50
N GLY A 464 61.42 8.76 -11.17
CA GLY A 464 60.67 8.27 -12.34
C GLY A 464 59.46 7.40 -12.00
N GLU A 465 59.24 7.10 -10.71
CA GLU A 465 58.05 6.42 -10.24
C GLU A 465 57.09 7.43 -9.57
N PRO A 466 55.78 7.38 -9.91
CA PRO A 466 54.78 8.18 -9.21
C PRO A 466 54.63 7.68 -7.76
N ARG A 467 54.97 8.53 -6.79
CA ARG A 467 54.78 8.25 -5.36
C ARG A 467 53.84 9.26 -4.73
N ALA A 468 52.99 8.79 -3.83
CA ALA A 468 52.24 9.69 -2.97
C ALA A 468 53.21 10.35 -1.97
N VAL A 469 53.11 11.66 -1.82
CA VAL A 469 53.87 12.47 -0.87
C VAL A 469 52.89 13.40 -0.17
N TRP A 470 52.99 13.45 1.15
CA TRP A 470 52.21 14.35 2.00
C TRP A 470 52.91 15.70 2.12
N THR A 471 52.17 16.78 1.89
CA THR A 471 52.69 18.16 1.95
C THR A 471 51.67 19.09 2.58
N TRP A 472 52.12 20.10 3.31
CA TRP A 472 51.25 21.15 3.81
C TRP A 472 50.85 22.11 2.69
N SER A 473 49.58 22.52 2.66
CA SER A 473 49.04 23.46 1.67
C SER A 473 49.42 24.89 2.00
N THR A 474 50.34 25.48 1.23
CA THR A 474 50.70 26.90 1.36
C THR A 474 49.50 27.82 1.08
N GLU A 475 48.64 27.46 0.12
CA GLU A 475 47.47 28.27 -0.24
C GLU A 475 46.40 28.30 0.86
N TYR A 476 46.28 27.22 1.63
CA TYR A 476 45.40 27.23 2.80
C TYR A 476 45.96 28.15 3.88
N GLU A 477 47.28 28.09 4.10
CA GLU A 477 47.96 29.00 5.04
C GLU A 477 47.81 30.45 4.60
N ASP A 478 47.98 30.75 3.31
CA ASP A 478 47.78 32.07 2.72
C ASP A 478 46.32 32.53 2.87
N TRP A 479 45.33 31.64 2.69
CA TRP A 479 43.93 31.96 2.91
C TRP A 479 43.60 32.25 4.38
N VAL A 480 44.12 31.44 5.30
CA VAL A 480 43.98 31.66 6.75
C VAL A 480 44.61 33.01 7.12
N GLN A 481 45.75 33.36 6.53
CA GLN A 481 46.41 34.65 6.72
C GLN A 481 45.65 35.82 6.05
N ALA A 482 45.05 35.62 4.87
CA ALA A 482 44.33 36.64 4.12
C ALA A 482 42.98 37.00 4.75
N ILE A 483 42.24 36.03 5.31
CA ILE A 483 41.10 36.33 6.19
C ILE A 483 41.58 37.09 7.44
N GLY A 484 42.82 36.84 7.83
CA GLY A 484 43.53 37.45 8.96
C GLY A 484 43.69 38.97 8.95
N SER A 485 43.54 39.67 7.82
CA SER A 485 43.91 41.09 7.75
C SER A 485 42.86 42.07 8.29
N ASP A 486 41.57 41.73 8.24
CA ASP A 486 40.51 42.74 8.36
C ASP A 486 39.58 42.60 9.59
N SER A 487 39.60 41.48 10.35
CA SER A 487 38.75 41.33 11.55
C SER A 487 39.32 40.41 12.65
N GLY A 488 40.00 40.97 13.66
CA GLY A 488 40.76 40.23 14.67
C GLY A 488 40.05 39.07 15.41
N PHE A 489 38.71 39.06 15.47
CA PHE A 489 37.95 37.98 16.12
C PHE A 489 37.78 36.71 15.26
N VAL A 490 37.62 36.85 13.94
CA VAL A 490 37.40 35.70 13.03
C VAL A 490 38.71 34.90 12.87
N ASN A 491 39.83 35.60 13.02
CA ASN A 491 41.15 35.18 12.55
C ASN A 491 41.81 34.14 13.44
N GLU A 492 41.71 34.31 14.75
CA GLU A 492 42.33 33.37 15.69
C GLU A 492 41.38 32.24 16.10
N VAL A 493 40.09 32.55 16.12
CA VAL A 493 39.09 31.64 16.69
C VAL A 493 38.59 30.65 15.64
N LEU A 494 38.32 31.05 14.40
CA LEU A 494 37.57 30.19 13.47
C LEU A 494 38.34 28.91 13.04
N PRO A 495 39.62 28.96 12.63
CA PRO A 495 40.37 27.76 12.27
C PRO A 495 40.65 26.87 13.48
N LYS A 496 41.01 27.48 14.63
CA LYS A 496 41.26 26.78 15.90
C LYS A 496 39.97 26.20 16.49
N ALA A 497 38.80 26.77 16.20
CA ALA A 497 37.51 26.31 16.71
C ALA A 497 36.87 25.21 15.86
N HIS A 498 37.41 24.82 14.70
CA HIS A 498 36.82 23.79 13.85
C HIS A 498 36.61 22.44 14.57
N TYR A 499 37.67 21.87 15.16
CA TYR A 499 37.57 20.62 15.91
C TYR A 499 36.82 20.78 17.24
N PRO A 500 37.03 21.84 18.04
CA PRO A 500 36.22 22.12 19.21
C PRO A 500 34.71 22.25 18.90
N ALA A 501 34.34 22.96 17.84
CA ALA A 501 32.95 23.12 17.42
C ALA A 501 32.34 21.77 16.99
N THR A 502 33.10 20.98 16.22
CA THR A 502 32.72 19.60 15.87
C THR A 502 32.46 18.78 17.14
N ALA A 503 33.38 18.82 18.11
CA ALA A 503 33.27 18.10 19.36
C ALA A 503 32.07 18.58 20.20
N VAL A 504 31.83 19.89 20.28
CA VAL A 504 30.67 20.46 20.98
C VAL A 504 29.37 19.98 20.34
N PHE A 505 29.23 20.05 19.01
CA PHE A 505 28.03 19.56 18.33
C PHE A 505 27.84 18.05 18.48
N ALA A 506 28.90 17.26 18.41
CA ALA A 506 28.84 15.82 18.65
C ALA A 506 28.43 15.49 20.10
N LEU A 507 29.01 16.19 21.08
CA LEU A 507 28.66 16.05 22.49
C LEU A 507 27.21 16.47 22.75
N LEU A 508 26.75 17.59 22.18
CA LEU A 508 25.35 18.01 22.27
C LEU A 508 24.42 16.97 21.66
N ALA A 509 24.76 16.40 20.51
CA ALA A 509 24.00 15.31 19.90
C ALA A 509 23.90 14.10 20.84
N ILE A 510 25.00 13.68 21.44
CA ILE A 510 25.07 12.54 22.38
C ILE A 510 24.28 12.85 23.66
N ILE A 511 24.53 14.00 24.29
CA ILE A 511 23.87 14.44 25.52
C ILE A 511 22.37 14.54 25.30
N LEU A 512 21.92 15.20 24.23
CA LEU A 512 20.50 15.31 23.90
C LEU A 512 19.89 13.93 23.61
N TRP A 513 20.60 13.06 22.90
CA TRP A 513 20.13 11.70 22.64
C TRP A 513 19.92 10.92 23.95
N PHE A 514 20.87 10.98 24.89
CA PHE A 514 20.73 10.37 26.21
C PHE A 514 19.65 11.05 27.06
N CYS A 515 19.61 12.38 27.11
CA CYS A 515 18.66 13.17 27.88
C CYS A 515 17.23 13.03 27.37
N LEU A 516 17.02 12.77 26.07
CA LEU A 516 15.70 12.53 25.50
C LEU A 516 15.29 11.06 25.60
N ARG A 517 16.25 10.13 25.70
CA ARG A 517 15.97 8.69 25.92
C ARG A 517 15.76 8.30 27.39
N ARG A 518 16.39 9.01 28.34
CA ARG A 518 16.33 8.71 29.78
C ARG A 518 14.95 8.95 30.41
N PRO A 519 14.29 10.12 30.27
CA PRO A 519 12.99 10.34 30.87
C PRO A 519 11.91 9.56 30.11
N ARG A 520 10.97 8.97 30.87
CA ARG A 520 9.76 8.33 30.37
C ARG A 520 8.83 9.41 29.79
N MET A 521 9.14 9.93 28.61
CA MET A 521 8.19 10.77 27.88
C MET A 521 7.00 9.91 27.48
N TYR A 522 5.83 10.27 27.98
CA TYR A 522 4.57 9.72 27.51
C TYR A 522 4.45 9.97 25.99
N ASP A 523 4.20 8.93 25.20
CA ASP A 523 4.09 9.03 23.74
C ASP A 523 2.70 8.60 23.23
N GLY A 524 1.68 9.13 23.91
CA GLY A 524 0.29 8.92 23.55
C GLY A 524 -0.04 9.39 22.13
N ARG A 525 -0.64 8.51 21.32
CA ARG A 525 -0.99 8.76 19.91
C ARG A 525 -2.03 7.76 19.37
N LEU A 526 -2.62 8.06 18.22
CA LEU A 526 -3.33 7.09 17.38
C LEU A 526 -2.40 6.61 16.26
N LEU A 527 -2.30 5.30 16.08
CA LEU A 527 -1.56 4.64 15.02
C LEU A 527 -2.53 4.13 13.95
N ALA A 528 -2.54 4.77 12.77
CA ALA A 528 -3.28 4.30 11.61
C ALA A 528 -2.43 3.29 10.83
N VAL A 529 -2.91 2.06 10.71
CA VAL A 529 -2.22 0.96 10.04
C VAL A 529 -2.87 0.70 8.69
N PRO A 530 -2.27 1.14 7.57
CA PRO A 530 -2.80 0.83 6.25
C PRO A 530 -2.46 -0.62 5.86
N GLY A 531 -3.44 -1.31 5.27
CA GLY A 531 -3.27 -2.65 4.71
C GLY A 531 -2.82 -2.64 3.26
N SER A 532 -2.30 -3.78 2.80
CA SER A 532 -1.97 -4.00 1.38
C SER A 532 -3.17 -4.48 0.55
N GLU A 533 -4.18 -5.03 1.22
CA GLU A 533 -5.38 -5.64 0.64
C GLU A 533 -6.61 -4.72 0.72
N SER A 534 -6.69 -3.88 1.76
CA SER A 534 -7.83 -3.00 1.97
C SER A 534 -7.41 -1.54 2.21
N ASP A 535 -8.14 -0.63 1.57
CA ASP A 535 -7.96 0.81 1.72
C ASP A 535 -8.50 1.23 3.09
N LEU A 536 -7.70 2.01 3.86
CA LEU A 536 -8.08 2.50 5.19
C LEU A 536 -9.38 3.33 5.14
N TYR A 537 -9.63 4.01 4.01
CA TYR A 537 -10.81 4.84 3.80
C TYR A 537 -12.04 4.06 3.35
N ARG A 538 -11.95 2.76 3.08
CA ARG A 538 -13.17 1.98 2.77
C ARG A 538 -14.05 1.75 4.00
N ARG A 539 -13.51 1.92 5.21
CA ARG A 539 -14.24 1.68 6.46
C ARG A 539 -14.52 2.96 7.21
N LEU A 540 -15.81 3.21 7.39
CA LEU A 540 -16.29 4.43 8.02
C LEU A 540 -15.94 4.50 9.53
N TRP A 541 -15.86 3.36 10.22
CA TRP A 541 -15.36 3.30 11.61
C TRP A 541 -13.90 3.79 11.75
N CYS A 542 -13.00 3.39 10.85
CA CYS A 542 -11.60 3.85 10.87
C CYS A 542 -11.51 5.37 10.61
N VAL A 543 -12.31 5.86 9.66
CA VAL A 543 -12.46 7.30 9.38
C VAL A 543 -12.93 8.05 10.63
N HIS A 544 -13.93 7.52 11.33
CA HIS A 544 -14.44 8.10 12.57
C HIS A 544 -13.40 8.14 13.68
N GLU A 545 -12.65 7.06 13.94
CA GLU A 545 -11.58 7.02 14.94
C GLU A 545 -10.52 8.12 14.70
N ILE A 546 -10.14 8.32 13.43
CA ILE A 546 -9.14 9.31 13.04
C ILE A 546 -9.69 10.73 13.18
N SER A 547 -10.97 10.93 12.85
CA SER A 547 -11.69 12.19 13.09
C SER A 547 -11.70 12.53 14.57
N THR A 548 -12.12 11.58 15.41
CA THR A 548 -12.22 11.71 16.86
C THR A 548 -10.86 12.01 17.47
N ALA A 549 -9.80 11.30 17.07
CA ALA A 549 -8.44 11.58 17.52
C ALA A 549 -7.99 13.00 17.14
N SER A 550 -8.30 13.45 15.92
CA SER A 550 -7.98 14.81 15.50
C SER A 550 -8.74 15.87 16.30
N THR A 551 -10.02 15.67 16.55
CA THR A 551 -10.86 16.60 17.31
C THR A 551 -10.40 16.69 18.77
N LEU A 552 -10.01 15.58 19.38
CA LEU A 552 -9.43 15.54 20.73
C LEU A 552 -7.98 16.05 20.79
N GLY A 553 -7.35 16.38 19.67
CA GLY A 553 -5.94 16.78 19.62
C GLY A 553 -4.98 15.65 20.01
N VAL A 554 -5.38 14.39 19.79
CA VAL A 554 -4.52 13.21 19.87
C VAL A 554 -3.73 13.08 18.57
N PRO A 555 -2.39 12.99 18.62
CA PRO A 555 -1.59 12.91 17.41
C PRO A 555 -1.87 11.63 16.62
N VAL A 556 -2.32 11.80 15.37
CA VAL A 556 -2.44 10.70 14.39
C VAL A 556 -1.10 10.49 13.68
N VAL A 557 -0.62 9.25 13.69
CA VAL A 557 0.64 8.79 13.09
C VAL A 557 0.37 7.55 12.23
N MET A 558 0.98 7.48 11.05
CA MET A 558 0.92 6.28 10.20
C MET A 558 1.88 5.22 10.70
N ALA A 559 1.50 3.95 10.58
CA ALA A 559 2.39 2.84 10.83
C ALA A 559 3.61 2.85 9.90
N ASN A 560 4.72 2.27 10.38
CA ASN A 560 5.96 2.11 9.61
C ASN A 560 5.78 0.98 8.58
N THR A 561 4.98 1.26 7.56
CA THR A 561 4.73 0.41 6.40
C THR A 561 4.79 1.24 5.13
N LEU A 562 5.06 0.57 4.02
CA LEU A 562 4.96 1.12 2.67
C LEU A 562 3.60 0.83 2.05
N ALA A 563 2.73 0.08 2.75
CA ALA A 563 1.34 -0.10 2.37
C ALA A 563 0.67 1.27 2.20
N TRP A 564 -0.09 1.38 1.13
CA TRP A 564 -0.64 2.65 0.71
C TRP A 564 -2.01 2.85 1.34
N PRO A 565 -2.28 4.02 1.97
CA PRO A 565 -3.47 4.20 2.79
C PRO A 565 -4.77 4.34 2.01
N GLY A 566 -4.71 4.50 0.69
CA GLY A 566 -5.90 4.68 -0.13
C GLY A 566 -5.95 5.88 -1.06
N ARG A 567 -6.86 5.80 -2.04
CA ARG A 567 -7.31 6.90 -2.94
C ARG A 567 -8.73 7.33 -2.61
N CYS A 568 -9.50 6.48 -1.93
CA CYS A 568 -10.89 6.74 -1.60
C CYS A 568 -11.00 7.99 -0.73
N LYS A 569 -12.05 8.78 -0.97
CA LYS A 569 -12.41 9.86 -0.05
C LYS A 569 -13.07 9.22 1.17
N SER A 570 -12.97 9.85 2.33
CA SER A 570 -13.70 9.37 3.51
C SER A 570 -15.21 9.32 3.32
N ALA A 571 -15.76 10.10 2.38
CA ALA A 571 -17.17 10.05 2.00
C ALA A 571 -17.58 8.74 1.28
N ASP A 572 -16.62 8.03 0.68
CA ASP A 572 -16.86 6.74 0.01
C ASP A 572 -16.77 5.55 1.00
N ALA A 573 -16.52 5.83 2.28
CA ALA A 573 -16.38 4.82 3.32
C ALA A 573 -17.75 4.24 3.72
N SER A 574 -17.81 2.92 3.88
CA SER A 574 -19.04 2.22 4.29
C SER A 574 -18.86 1.40 5.56
N CYS A 575 -19.99 1.03 6.17
CA CYS A 575 -20.07 0.01 7.22
C CYS A 575 -20.76 -1.25 6.66
N SER A 576 -20.59 -2.38 7.35
CA SER A 576 -21.34 -3.61 7.04
C SER A 576 -22.82 -3.50 7.44
N GLN A 577 -23.15 -2.64 8.40
CA GLN A 577 -24.52 -2.37 8.84
C GLN A 577 -24.92 -0.95 8.43
N GLY A 578 -26.09 -0.81 7.79
CA GLY A 578 -26.60 0.50 7.34
C GLY A 578 -26.87 1.46 8.50
N ALA A 579 -27.40 0.97 9.63
CA ALA A 579 -27.68 1.80 10.80
C ALA A 579 -26.42 2.45 11.39
N ASP A 580 -25.32 1.71 11.49
CA ASP A 580 -24.01 2.25 11.91
C ASP A 580 -23.49 3.28 10.92
N GLN A 581 -23.67 3.02 9.62
CA GLN A 581 -23.28 3.95 8.57
C GLN A 581 -24.00 5.29 8.72
N ASP A 582 -25.32 5.25 8.84
CA ASP A 582 -26.13 6.46 8.99
C ASP A 582 -25.83 7.20 10.29
N CYS A 583 -25.53 6.48 11.37
CA CYS A 583 -25.14 7.05 12.65
C CYS A 583 -23.81 7.81 12.52
N ILE A 584 -22.77 7.16 12.00
CA ILE A 584 -21.44 7.77 11.87
C ILE A 584 -21.45 8.90 10.84
N TRP A 585 -22.18 8.76 9.74
CA TRP A 585 -22.37 9.86 8.78
C TRP A 585 -22.98 11.07 9.46
N ARG A 586 -24.08 10.91 10.20
CA ARG A 586 -24.69 12.02 10.96
C ARG A 586 -23.71 12.66 11.92
N ILE A 587 -22.87 11.89 12.62
CA ILE A 587 -21.85 12.44 13.53
C ILE A 587 -20.78 13.21 12.78
N LEU A 588 -20.33 12.72 11.62
CA LEU A 588 -19.35 13.42 10.78
C LEU A 588 -19.94 14.70 10.19
N GLU A 589 -21.19 14.69 9.76
CA GLU A 589 -21.91 15.87 9.25
C GLU A 589 -22.22 16.90 10.34
N GLN A 590 -22.54 16.47 11.56
CA GLN A 590 -22.74 17.36 12.71
C GLN A 590 -21.48 18.14 13.08
N ASN A 591 -20.30 17.61 12.78
CA ASN A 591 -19.02 18.33 12.93
C ASN A 591 -18.80 19.42 11.85
N GLY A 592 -19.80 19.70 11.02
CA GLY A 592 -19.83 20.70 9.96
C GLY A 592 -19.96 20.08 8.57
N LYS A 593 -20.38 20.90 7.59
CA LYS A 593 -20.46 20.49 6.16
C LYS A 593 -19.14 19.91 5.61
N ASP A 594 -18.02 20.26 6.25
CA ASP A 594 -16.67 19.82 5.88
C ASP A 594 -16.16 18.64 6.73
N GLY A 595 -17.03 17.92 7.45
CA GLY A 595 -16.64 16.85 8.36
C GLY A 595 -15.72 15.80 7.71
N PHE A 596 -16.15 15.24 6.58
CA PHE A 596 -15.35 14.32 5.77
C PHE A 596 -14.07 14.97 5.23
N GLU A 597 -14.15 16.21 4.73
CA GLU A 597 -12.96 16.92 4.23
C GLU A 597 -11.91 17.17 5.32
N LYS A 598 -12.35 17.40 6.56
CA LYS A 598 -11.48 17.54 7.72
C LYS A 598 -10.75 16.23 7.99
N VAL A 599 -11.42 15.08 7.91
CA VAL A 599 -10.77 13.76 8.04
C VAL A 599 -9.77 13.53 6.91
N ASP A 600 -10.17 13.80 5.67
CA ASP A 600 -9.28 13.70 4.51
C ASP A 600 -8.07 14.63 4.63
N ARG A 601 -8.24 15.83 5.20
CA ARG A 601 -7.13 16.77 5.47
C ARG A 601 -6.18 16.23 6.54
N VAL A 602 -6.71 15.64 7.61
CA VAL A 602 -5.93 15.01 8.68
C VAL A 602 -5.13 13.83 8.13
N LEU A 603 -5.75 12.96 7.34
CA LEU A 603 -5.09 11.81 6.74
C LEU A 603 -4.10 12.21 5.65
N ARG A 604 -4.43 13.17 4.77
CA ARG A 604 -3.45 13.74 3.82
C ARG A 604 -2.27 14.37 4.56
N SER A 605 -2.51 15.02 5.70
CA SER A 605 -1.44 15.54 6.56
C SER A 605 -0.62 14.43 7.21
N ALA A 606 -1.25 13.38 7.73
CA ALA A 606 -0.58 12.22 8.33
C ALA A 606 0.26 11.47 7.29
N ARG A 607 -0.28 11.25 6.09
CA ARG A 607 0.41 10.67 4.94
C ARG A 607 1.59 11.53 4.48
N ARG A 608 1.39 12.83 4.27
CA ARG A 608 2.49 13.73 3.90
C ARG A 608 3.57 13.71 4.97
N ARG A 609 3.21 13.76 6.25
CA ARG A 609 4.15 13.64 7.37
C ARG A 609 4.89 12.30 7.37
N HIS A 610 4.22 11.20 7.07
CA HIS A 610 4.85 9.88 6.92
C HIS A 610 5.85 9.87 5.76
N GLN A 611 5.44 10.33 4.58
CA GLN A 611 6.32 10.45 3.41
C GLN A 611 7.53 11.35 3.69
N TRP A 612 7.31 12.51 4.34
CA TRP A 612 8.39 13.39 4.78
C TRP A 612 9.30 12.72 5.80
N ARG A 613 8.76 11.89 6.70
CA ARG A 613 9.57 11.13 7.67
C ARG A 613 10.41 10.08 6.95
N LEU A 614 9.84 9.36 5.99
CA LEU A 614 10.57 8.40 5.16
C LEU A 614 11.67 9.10 4.37
N LEU A 615 11.33 10.20 3.70
CA LEU A 615 12.29 11.02 2.97
C LEU A 615 13.37 11.59 3.89
N ALA A 616 13.01 12.11 5.07
CA ALA A 616 13.98 12.64 6.03
C ALA A 616 14.88 11.54 6.61
N VAL A 617 14.39 10.31 6.75
CA VAL A 617 15.23 9.15 7.07
C VAL A 617 16.19 8.87 5.92
N LEU A 618 15.70 8.79 4.67
CA LEU A 618 16.54 8.57 3.49
C LEU A 618 17.60 9.67 3.34
N LEU A 619 17.20 10.95 3.40
CA LEU A 619 18.08 12.11 3.34
C LEU A 619 19.06 12.15 4.52
N GLY A 620 18.60 11.80 5.73
CA GLY A 620 19.47 11.73 6.91
C GLY A 620 20.60 10.71 6.78
N TRP A 621 20.46 9.72 5.89
CA TRP A 621 21.51 8.75 5.57
C TRP A 621 22.26 9.10 4.28
N ALA A 622 21.55 9.57 3.26
CA ALA A 622 22.15 9.99 1.99
C ALA A 622 23.08 11.18 2.18
N LEU A 623 22.74 12.14 3.04
CA LEU A 623 23.53 13.34 3.25
C LEU A 623 24.93 13.04 3.83
N PRO A 624 25.09 12.20 4.88
CA PRO A 624 26.42 11.75 5.28
C PRO A 624 27.19 11.04 4.17
N VAL A 625 26.55 10.15 3.40
CA VAL A 625 27.20 9.46 2.27
C VAL A 625 27.68 10.48 1.23
N VAL A 626 26.87 11.47 0.88
CA VAL A 626 27.23 12.57 -0.01
C VAL A 626 28.42 13.34 0.54
N VAL A 627 28.38 13.75 1.82
CA VAL A 627 29.47 14.50 2.46
C VAL A 627 30.77 13.69 2.42
N PHE A 628 30.74 12.41 2.83
CA PHE A 628 31.93 11.56 2.81
C PHE A 628 32.46 11.31 1.39
N ARG A 629 31.57 11.09 0.41
CA ARG A 629 31.99 10.86 -0.97
C ARG A 629 32.52 12.12 -1.62
N CYS A 630 31.90 13.27 -1.40
CA CYS A 630 32.40 14.57 -1.83
C CYS A 630 33.76 14.87 -1.20
N ALA A 631 33.93 14.58 0.10
CA ALA A 631 35.20 14.74 0.80
C ALA A 631 36.29 13.82 0.24
N ASP A 632 36.01 12.53 0.04
CA ASP A 632 36.92 11.55 -0.57
C ASP A 632 37.35 11.98 -1.98
N GLN A 633 36.39 12.34 -2.84
CA GLN A 633 36.67 12.86 -4.19
C GLN A 633 37.52 14.13 -4.15
N ARG A 634 37.21 15.05 -3.22
CA ARG A 634 37.96 16.30 -3.10
C ARG A 634 39.41 16.03 -2.67
N LEU A 635 39.62 15.16 -1.68
CA LEU A 635 40.95 14.76 -1.18
C LEU A 635 41.83 14.14 -2.27
N LEU A 636 41.23 13.43 -3.24
CA LEU A 636 41.96 12.82 -4.36
C LEU A 636 42.25 13.82 -5.49
N SER A 637 41.49 14.92 -5.59
CA SER A 637 41.51 15.84 -6.74
C SER A 637 42.63 16.91 -6.73
N VAL A 638 43.33 17.14 -5.61
CA VAL A 638 44.19 18.33 -5.41
C VAL A 638 45.54 18.29 -6.13
N SER A 639 45.80 17.29 -6.96
CA SER A 639 47.13 17.08 -7.53
C SER A 639 47.50 18.05 -8.68
N ALA A 640 46.67 19.00 -9.11
CA ALA A 640 47.06 20.04 -10.08
C ALA A 640 46.78 21.40 -9.47
N GLY A 641 47.71 22.36 -9.59
CA GLY A 641 47.63 23.74 -9.09
C GLY A 641 46.49 24.58 -9.70
N LEU A 642 45.27 24.07 -9.60
CA LEU A 642 43.99 24.54 -10.08
C LEU A 642 43.09 24.83 -8.88
N LEU A 643 43.68 25.42 -7.84
CA LEU A 643 42.97 25.86 -6.67
C LEU A 643 42.30 27.21 -6.99
N LEU A 644 41.00 27.26 -6.74
CA LEU A 644 40.07 28.40 -6.91
C LEU A 644 39.90 29.00 -8.31
N GLY A 645 40.65 28.56 -9.33
CA GLY A 645 40.32 28.83 -10.72
C GLY A 645 38.89 28.35 -11.05
N PRO A 646 38.07 29.11 -11.80
CA PRO A 646 36.72 28.71 -12.21
C PRO A 646 36.67 27.32 -12.87
N SER A 647 37.77 26.93 -13.51
CA SER A 647 37.99 25.61 -14.06
C SER A 647 38.08 24.52 -12.98
N GLY A 648 38.89 24.64 -11.94
CA GLY A 648 39.04 23.60 -10.91
C GLY A 648 37.74 23.28 -10.17
N LEU A 649 36.98 24.31 -9.81
CA LEU A 649 35.66 24.19 -9.18
C LEU A 649 34.67 23.44 -10.08
N SER A 650 34.64 23.78 -11.37
CA SER A 650 33.74 23.14 -12.33
C SER A 650 33.93 21.62 -12.40
N TRP A 651 35.16 21.12 -12.27
CA TRP A 651 35.43 19.69 -12.39
C TRP A 651 35.05 18.91 -11.13
N TYR A 652 35.25 19.52 -9.95
CA TYR A 652 34.76 18.95 -8.70
C TYR A 652 33.23 18.85 -8.72
N PHE A 653 32.54 19.91 -9.13
CA PHE A 653 31.08 19.91 -9.21
C PHE A 653 30.55 18.84 -10.17
N THR A 654 31.24 18.57 -11.29
CA THR A 654 30.82 17.48 -12.20
C THR A 654 30.97 16.09 -11.59
N GLY A 655 32.03 15.83 -10.82
CA GLY A 655 32.20 14.55 -10.11
C GLY A 655 31.18 14.40 -8.98
N ALA A 656 31.01 15.44 -8.16
CA ALA A 656 30.01 15.48 -7.10
C ALA A 656 28.58 15.29 -7.64
N LEU A 657 28.26 15.89 -8.79
CA LEU A 657 26.99 15.67 -9.47
C LEU A 657 26.81 14.21 -9.90
N GLY A 658 27.88 13.54 -10.38
CA GLY A 658 27.86 12.11 -10.70
C GLY A 658 27.55 11.24 -9.47
N VAL A 659 28.18 11.54 -8.33
CA VAL A 659 27.90 10.87 -7.04
C VAL A 659 26.45 11.10 -6.61
N LEU A 660 25.96 12.34 -6.65
CA LEU A 660 24.59 12.69 -6.27
C LEU A 660 23.57 11.95 -7.13
N THR A 661 23.78 11.93 -8.45
CA THR A 661 22.95 11.18 -9.40
C THR A 661 22.99 9.69 -9.11
N GLY A 662 24.17 9.12 -8.81
CA GLY A 662 24.29 7.71 -8.45
C GLY A 662 23.54 7.33 -7.18
N ILE A 663 23.66 8.14 -6.12
CA ILE A 663 22.91 7.94 -4.86
C ILE A 663 21.41 8.07 -5.11
N PHE A 664 20.98 9.03 -5.93
CA PHE A 664 19.58 9.18 -6.31
C PHE A 664 19.07 7.95 -7.06
N CYS A 665 19.82 7.44 -8.05
CA CYS A 665 19.48 6.22 -8.78
C CYS A 665 19.38 4.99 -7.86
N CYS A 666 20.31 4.83 -6.90
CA CYS A 666 20.26 3.76 -5.90
C CYS A 666 19.00 3.87 -5.02
N CYS A 667 18.71 5.08 -4.51
CA CYS A 667 17.51 5.34 -3.73
C CYS A 667 16.23 5.08 -4.53
N LEU A 668 16.20 5.49 -5.81
CA LEU A 668 15.07 5.29 -6.71
C LEU A 668 14.87 3.81 -7.01
N ALA A 669 15.93 3.06 -7.32
CA ALA A 669 15.85 1.62 -7.55
C ALA A 669 15.28 0.90 -6.31
N MET A 670 15.81 1.20 -5.12
CA MET A 670 15.28 0.65 -3.86
C MET A 670 13.81 1.05 -3.61
N TYR A 671 13.47 2.32 -3.85
CA TYR A 671 12.10 2.82 -3.69
C TYR A 671 11.14 2.12 -4.66
N MET A 672 11.52 1.99 -5.93
CA MET A 672 10.73 1.30 -6.95
C MET A 672 10.55 -0.17 -6.62
N THR A 673 11.61 -0.87 -6.20
CA THR A 673 11.50 -2.25 -5.72
C THR A 673 10.54 -2.38 -4.54
N ALA A 674 10.62 -1.47 -3.58
CA ALA A 674 9.75 -1.50 -2.42
C ALA A 674 8.31 -1.09 -2.75
N TRP A 675 8.12 -0.19 -3.70
CA TRP A 675 6.82 0.29 -4.17
C TRP A 675 6.09 -0.76 -5.02
N LEU A 676 6.76 -1.36 -6.02
CA LEU A 676 6.22 -2.40 -6.88
C LEU A 676 5.75 -3.62 -6.08
N GLU A 677 6.46 -3.93 -5.00
CA GLU A 677 6.16 -5.07 -4.13
C GLU A 677 5.24 -4.68 -2.96
N LYS A 678 4.56 -3.53 -3.03
CA LYS A 678 3.65 -3.01 -2.00
C LYS A 678 4.25 -3.03 -0.58
N GLY A 679 5.55 -2.85 -0.46
CA GLY A 679 6.29 -2.88 0.80
C GLY A 679 6.87 -4.23 1.22
N LYS A 680 6.70 -5.28 0.42
CA LYS A 680 7.20 -6.64 0.69
C LYS A 680 8.18 -7.09 -0.40
N PRO A 681 9.34 -6.42 -0.57
CA PRO A 681 10.24 -6.73 -1.67
C PRO A 681 10.67 -8.19 -1.61
N THR A 682 10.41 -8.91 -2.70
CA THR A 682 10.83 -10.29 -2.86
C THR A 682 12.34 -10.35 -3.11
N CYS A 683 12.97 -11.50 -2.84
CA CYS A 683 14.39 -11.69 -3.20
C CYS A 683 14.61 -11.49 -4.71
N VAL A 684 13.62 -11.81 -5.54
CA VAL A 684 13.67 -11.63 -7.00
C VAL A 684 13.67 -10.14 -7.35
N ALA A 685 12.77 -9.34 -6.77
CA ALA A 685 12.76 -7.90 -7.03
C ALA A 685 14.01 -7.19 -6.49
N ALA A 686 14.55 -7.64 -5.35
CA ALA A 686 15.83 -7.17 -4.84
C ALA A 686 16.98 -7.53 -5.79
N LEU A 687 17.02 -8.77 -6.30
CA LEU A 687 18.00 -9.21 -7.29
C LEU A 687 17.89 -8.41 -8.60
N GLY A 688 16.68 -8.11 -9.05
CA GLY A 688 16.43 -7.25 -10.21
C GLY A 688 17.03 -5.86 -10.04
N ALA A 689 16.87 -5.23 -8.87
CA ALA A 689 17.51 -3.94 -8.57
C ALA A 689 19.04 -4.04 -8.52
N ILE A 690 19.59 -5.11 -7.95
CA ILE A 690 21.04 -5.37 -7.92
C ILE A 690 21.58 -5.47 -9.35
N LEU A 691 20.97 -6.32 -10.18
CA LEU A 691 21.38 -6.52 -11.57
C LEU A 691 21.24 -5.23 -12.39
N PHE A 692 20.20 -4.44 -12.15
CA PHE A 692 20.02 -3.15 -12.80
C PHE A 692 21.15 -2.17 -12.45
N LEU A 693 21.51 -2.03 -11.16
CA LEU A 693 22.56 -1.11 -10.71
C LEU A 693 23.94 -1.56 -11.20
N LEU A 694 24.28 -2.85 -11.04
CA LEU A 694 25.56 -3.41 -11.50
C LEU A 694 25.67 -3.36 -13.03
N GLY A 695 24.61 -3.76 -13.74
CA GLY A 695 24.57 -3.72 -15.20
C GLY A 695 24.73 -2.30 -15.74
N SER A 696 24.05 -1.32 -15.14
CA SER A 696 24.20 0.09 -15.51
C SER A 696 25.64 0.59 -15.30
N ALA A 697 26.28 0.23 -14.18
CA ALA A 697 27.68 0.59 -13.93
C ALA A 697 28.64 -0.01 -14.97
N VAL A 698 28.45 -1.28 -15.33
CA VAL A 698 29.25 -1.97 -16.35
C VAL A 698 29.05 -1.34 -17.73
N ILE A 699 27.81 -1.02 -18.11
CA ILE A 699 27.51 -0.38 -19.40
C ILE A 699 28.16 1.01 -19.50
N ILE A 700 28.05 1.84 -18.46
CA ILE A 700 28.69 3.17 -18.43
C ILE A 700 30.21 3.03 -18.55
N THR A 701 30.79 2.09 -17.80
CA THR A 701 32.23 1.78 -17.86
C THR A 701 32.67 1.35 -19.25
N ALA A 702 31.95 0.42 -19.89
CA ALA A 702 32.23 -0.06 -21.23
C ALA A 702 32.12 1.06 -22.28
N ALA A 703 31.13 1.95 -22.14
CA ALA A 703 30.98 3.12 -23.01
C ALA A 703 32.17 4.09 -22.88
N LEU A 704 32.64 4.36 -21.65
CA LEU A 704 33.84 5.17 -21.42
C LEU A 704 35.10 4.51 -22.01
N LEU A 705 35.23 3.18 -21.91
CA LEU A 705 36.33 2.43 -22.54
C LEU A 705 36.27 2.51 -24.07
N TYR A 706 35.08 2.38 -24.64
CA TYR A 706 34.86 2.42 -26.09
C TYR A 706 35.13 3.79 -26.70
N ALA A 707 34.75 4.87 -26.00
CA ALA A 707 34.97 6.26 -26.42
C ALA A 707 36.46 6.66 -26.57
N LYS A 708 37.39 5.72 -26.35
CA LYS A 708 38.86 5.90 -26.34
C LYS A 708 39.39 6.81 -25.23
N ASP A 709 38.52 7.39 -24.42
CA ASP A 709 38.89 8.18 -23.24
C ASP A 709 39.73 7.39 -22.22
N LEU A 710 39.71 6.04 -22.26
CA LEU A 710 40.45 5.14 -21.36
C LEU A 710 41.50 4.24 -22.04
N ARG A 711 41.73 4.36 -23.36
CA ARG A 711 42.57 3.41 -24.12
C ARG A 711 44.05 3.35 -23.70
N HIS A 712 44.56 4.35 -23.00
CA HIS A 712 45.94 4.36 -22.50
C HIS A 712 46.11 3.63 -21.16
N ALA A 713 45.01 3.19 -20.55
CA ALA A 713 45.00 2.61 -19.20
C ALA A 713 44.58 1.14 -19.18
N THR A 714 44.74 0.37 -20.26
CA THR A 714 44.57 -1.11 -20.21
C THR A 714 45.88 -1.76 -19.74
N PRO A 715 45.97 -2.22 -18.49
CA PRO A 715 47.23 -2.73 -17.98
C PRO A 715 47.21 -4.26 -18.08
N GLY A 716 48.37 -4.89 -18.24
CA GLY A 716 48.48 -6.34 -18.36
C GLY A 716 48.11 -7.14 -17.09
N SER A 717 47.52 -6.52 -16.04
CA SER A 717 47.21 -7.15 -14.75
C SER A 717 45.78 -6.86 -14.28
N TRP A 718 45.12 -7.90 -13.74
CA TRP A 718 43.75 -7.86 -13.20
C TRP A 718 43.60 -6.91 -12.00
N ILE A 719 44.69 -6.62 -11.29
CA ILE A 719 44.70 -5.71 -10.14
C ILE A 719 44.22 -4.33 -10.55
N HIS A 720 44.54 -3.90 -11.78
CA HIS A 720 44.09 -2.60 -12.26
C HIS A 720 42.60 -2.53 -12.59
N VAL A 721 41.93 -3.66 -12.83
CA VAL A 721 40.47 -3.69 -12.96
C VAL A 721 39.82 -3.47 -11.59
N VAL A 722 40.45 -3.96 -10.52
CA VAL A 722 40.01 -3.69 -9.14
C VAL A 722 40.28 -2.22 -8.80
N ASP A 723 41.47 -1.71 -9.09
CA ASP A 723 41.80 -0.30 -8.90
C ASP A 723 40.89 0.63 -9.70
N PHE A 724 40.44 0.21 -10.89
CA PHE A 724 39.46 0.93 -11.70
C PHE A 724 38.12 1.14 -10.96
N PHE A 725 37.71 0.21 -10.09
CA PHE A 725 36.45 0.34 -9.35
C PHE A 725 36.62 0.97 -7.97
N PHE A 726 37.79 0.84 -7.35
CA PHE A 726 38.03 1.30 -5.97
C PHE A 726 38.79 2.61 -5.88
N ASP A 727 39.66 2.89 -6.82
CA ASP A 727 40.36 4.16 -6.93
C ASP A 727 39.75 5.00 -8.05
N GLU A 728 39.91 6.32 -8.00
CA GLU A 728 39.48 7.12 -9.14
C GLU A 728 40.25 6.66 -10.38
N CYS A 729 39.52 6.17 -11.39
CA CYS A 729 40.01 5.95 -12.77
C CYS A 729 40.84 7.12 -13.34
N PHE A 730 40.84 8.28 -12.70
CA PHE A 730 41.44 9.53 -13.15
C PHE A 730 42.80 9.85 -12.53
N GLY A 731 43.22 9.14 -11.47
CA GLY A 731 44.57 9.27 -10.92
C GLY A 731 45.64 8.64 -11.83
N TYR A 732 45.31 7.48 -12.43
CA TYR A 732 46.19 6.75 -13.34
C TYR A 732 46.24 7.36 -14.76
N LEU A 733 45.21 8.07 -15.20
CA LEU A 733 45.21 8.78 -16.50
C LEU A 733 46.07 10.07 -16.50
N ARG A 734 46.89 10.27 -15.47
CA ARG A 734 47.62 11.52 -15.21
C ARG A 734 49.09 11.47 -15.59
N SER A 735 49.61 10.33 -16.02
CA SER A 735 51.02 10.15 -16.42
C SER A 735 51.30 10.70 -17.82
N GLY A 736 50.90 11.95 -18.09
CA GLY A 736 51.07 12.59 -19.38
C GLY A 736 50.70 14.07 -19.39
N ALA A 737 51.06 14.81 -18.34
CA ALA A 737 50.84 16.26 -18.21
C ALA A 737 51.45 17.11 -19.36
N GLN A 738 52.17 16.51 -20.31
CA GLN A 738 52.72 17.20 -21.48
C GLN A 738 51.83 17.13 -22.73
N SER A 739 50.81 16.26 -22.79
CA SER A 739 49.88 16.23 -23.93
C SER A 739 48.55 16.85 -23.52
N GLY A 740 48.11 17.94 -24.17
CA GLY A 740 46.93 18.75 -23.82
C GLY A 740 45.56 18.07 -23.86
N TYR A 741 45.49 16.73 -23.77
CA TYR A 741 44.25 15.98 -23.69
C TYR A 741 43.78 15.89 -22.23
N GLY A 742 43.24 17.01 -21.73
CA GLY A 742 42.56 17.04 -20.45
C GLY A 742 41.32 16.13 -20.48
N CYS A 743 41.13 15.33 -19.43
CA CYS A 743 39.96 14.47 -19.28
C CYS A 743 38.66 15.31 -19.39
N SER A 744 37.69 14.87 -20.19
CA SER A 744 36.49 15.68 -20.44
C SER A 744 35.61 15.77 -19.18
N ARG A 745 34.91 16.91 -18.95
CA ARG A 745 33.92 17.01 -17.85
C ARG A 745 32.90 15.86 -17.83
N PRO A 746 32.40 15.38 -18.99
CA PRO A 746 31.53 14.21 -19.06
C PRO A 746 32.15 12.94 -18.48
N SER A 747 33.43 12.63 -18.78
CA SER A 747 34.04 11.38 -18.33
C SER A 747 34.10 11.30 -16.80
N ARG A 748 34.41 12.41 -16.11
CA ARG A 748 34.40 12.48 -14.64
C ARG A 748 33.00 12.25 -14.05
N PHE A 749 31.98 12.89 -14.62
CA PHE A 749 30.60 12.69 -14.19
C PHE A 749 30.19 11.21 -14.32
N TRP A 750 30.41 10.62 -15.50
CA TRP A 750 30.04 9.23 -15.78
C TRP A 750 30.85 8.22 -14.97
N GLY A 751 32.14 8.47 -14.73
CA GLY A 751 32.98 7.64 -13.86
C GLY A 751 32.48 7.63 -12.41
N ALA A 752 32.23 8.81 -11.84
CA ALA A 752 31.69 8.94 -10.48
C ALA A 752 30.29 8.29 -10.34
N LEU A 753 29.45 8.43 -11.36
CA LEU A 753 28.15 7.77 -11.43
C LEU A 753 28.29 6.24 -11.46
N ALA A 754 29.11 5.71 -12.37
CA ALA A 754 29.34 4.26 -12.51
C ALA A 754 29.86 3.64 -11.21
N GLN A 755 30.85 4.27 -10.57
CA GLN A 755 31.40 3.81 -9.29
C GLN A 755 30.32 3.77 -8.20
N THR A 756 29.50 4.82 -8.12
CA THR A 756 28.44 4.92 -7.10
C THR A 756 27.35 3.85 -7.32
N LEU A 757 26.97 3.59 -8.57
CA LEU A 757 26.02 2.54 -8.93
C LEU A 757 26.57 1.14 -8.63
N LEU A 758 27.84 0.90 -8.95
CA LEU A 758 28.51 -0.37 -8.67
C LEU A 758 28.55 -0.66 -7.16
N LEU A 759 29.02 0.30 -6.37
CA LEU A 759 29.05 0.17 -4.91
C LEU A 759 27.65 -0.06 -4.36
N GLY A 760 26.65 0.71 -4.81
CA GLY A 760 25.26 0.50 -4.45
C GLY A 760 24.76 -0.92 -4.73
N GLY A 761 25.07 -1.46 -5.92
CA GLY A 761 24.74 -2.83 -6.32
C GLY A 761 25.45 -3.89 -5.48
N ILE A 762 26.75 -3.74 -5.22
CA ILE A 762 27.55 -4.65 -4.37
C ILE A 762 27.01 -4.66 -2.94
N PHE A 763 26.64 -3.51 -2.39
CA PHE A 763 26.07 -3.43 -1.05
C PHE A 763 24.71 -4.11 -0.98
N LEU A 764 23.82 -3.84 -1.94
CA LEU A 764 22.52 -4.50 -2.02
C LEU A 764 22.67 -6.03 -2.14
N LEU A 765 23.64 -6.50 -2.93
CA LEU A 765 23.95 -7.92 -3.06
C LEU A 765 24.45 -8.51 -1.74
N THR A 766 25.38 -7.85 -1.08
CA THR A 766 25.92 -8.29 0.23
C THR A 766 24.81 -8.35 1.28
N PHE A 767 23.89 -7.38 1.27
CA PHE A 767 22.71 -7.38 2.15
C PHE A 767 21.76 -8.53 1.84
N LEU A 768 21.46 -8.76 0.56
CA LEU A 768 20.60 -9.87 0.12
C LEU A 768 21.20 -11.22 0.53
N LEU A 769 22.50 -11.43 0.29
CA LEU A 769 23.22 -12.63 0.70
C LEU A 769 23.20 -12.80 2.23
N GLY A 770 23.48 -11.74 2.99
CA GLY A 770 23.39 -11.76 4.45
C GLY A 770 21.99 -12.14 4.96
N ALA A 771 20.94 -11.63 4.33
CA ALA A 771 19.57 -11.95 4.66
C ALA A 771 19.18 -13.40 4.32
N ILE A 772 19.69 -13.95 3.21
CA ILE A 772 19.46 -15.35 2.80
C ILE A 772 20.25 -16.31 3.69
N CYS A 773 21.53 -16.04 3.92
CA CYS A 773 22.44 -16.96 4.60
C CYS A 773 22.21 -17.03 6.13
N CYS A 774 21.66 -15.98 6.77
CA CYS A 774 21.47 -16.03 8.22
C CYS A 774 20.32 -15.14 8.78
N PRO A 775 19.04 -15.53 8.59
CA PRO A 775 17.90 -14.74 9.06
C PRO A 775 17.85 -14.57 10.60
N LEU A 776 18.43 -15.50 11.37
CA LEU A 776 18.48 -15.44 12.84
C LEU A 776 19.70 -14.68 13.39
N CYS A 777 20.84 -14.67 12.68
CA CYS A 777 22.05 -13.98 13.14
C CYS A 777 22.17 -12.52 12.67
N MET A 778 21.25 -12.02 11.83
CA MET A 778 21.27 -10.64 11.29
C MET A 778 21.35 -9.53 12.35
N ARG A 779 20.99 -9.77 13.62
CA ARG A 779 21.17 -8.77 14.70
C ARG A 779 22.56 -8.76 15.34
N GLY A 780 23.26 -9.90 15.37
CA GLY A 780 24.57 -10.07 16.01
C GLY A 780 25.71 -10.16 14.98
N CYS A 781 25.59 -11.07 14.01
CA CYS A 781 26.59 -11.29 12.99
C CYS A 781 26.71 -10.14 11.99
N LEU A 782 25.72 -9.27 11.82
CA LEU A 782 25.88 -8.10 10.95
C LEU A 782 26.72 -6.99 11.61
N ARG A 783 26.76 -6.93 12.96
CA ARG A 783 27.73 -6.10 13.67
C ARG A 783 29.13 -6.67 13.54
N ALA A 784 29.26 -7.99 13.66
CA ALA A 784 30.54 -8.69 13.49
C ALA A 784 31.02 -8.70 12.03
N ALA A 785 30.13 -8.79 11.05
CA ALA A 785 30.43 -8.74 9.62
C ALA A 785 30.68 -7.30 9.18
N ALA A 786 29.92 -6.30 9.65
CA ALA A 786 30.28 -4.90 9.44
C ALA A 786 31.63 -4.60 10.08
N PHE A 787 31.91 -5.11 11.28
CA PHE A 787 33.23 -5.00 11.90
C PHE A 787 34.32 -5.73 11.11
N ALA A 788 34.06 -6.95 10.62
CA ALA A 788 35.01 -7.69 9.79
C ALA A 788 35.24 -7.05 8.43
N LEU A 789 34.24 -6.39 7.85
CA LEU A 789 34.32 -5.67 6.59
C LEU A 789 34.99 -4.30 6.79
N VAL A 790 34.82 -3.67 7.95
CA VAL A 790 35.62 -2.52 8.41
C VAL A 790 37.07 -2.92 8.62
N VAL A 791 37.32 -4.05 9.27
CA VAL A 791 38.66 -4.58 9.50
C VAL A 791 39.29 -4.98 8.17
N ALA A 792 38.57 -5.64 7.26
CA ALA A 792 39.06 -6.00 5.94
C ALA A 792 39.30 -4.76 5.06
N ALA A 793 38.43 -3.75 5.11
CA ALA A 793 38.62 -2.49 4.38
C ALA A 793 39.75 -1.65 4.99
N ALA A 794 39.92 -1.67 6.32
CA ALA A 794 41.08 -1.08 7.00
C ALA A 794 42.36 -1.84 6.61
N LEU A 795 42.33 -3.17 6.59
CA LEU A 795 43.46 -4.02 6.21
C LEU A 795 43.83 -3.85 4.73
N LEU A 796 42.84 -3.74 3.83
CA LEU A 796 43.04 -3.45 2.41
C LEU A 796 43.54 -2.01 2.20
N SER A 797 43.01 -1.04 2.96
CA SER A 797 43.51 0.32 2.96
C SER A 797 44.93 0.41 3.52
N THR A 798 45.35 -0.50 4.42
CA THR A 798 46.74 -0.57 4.88
C THR A 798 47.62 -1.39 3.94
N SER A 799 47.10 -2.41 3.26
CA SER A 799 47.89 -3.28 2.38
C SER A 799 48.21 -2.63 1.04
N VAL A 800 47.34 -1.73 0.55
CA VAL A 800 47.62 -0.90 -0.63
C VAL A 800 48.63 0.21 -0.31
N TYR A 801 48.91 0.46 0.97
CA TYR A 801 49.74 1.57 1.45
C TYR A 801 50.89 1.10 2.34
N SER A 802 51.67 0.13 1.85
CA SER A 802 53.01 -0.12 2.39
C SER A 802 53.97 1.03 2.01
N GLU A 803 53.70 2.25 2.49
CA GLU A 803 54.72 3.29 2.49
C GLU A 803 55.85 2.84 3.43
N THR A 804 57.07 2.79 2.91
CA THR A 804 58.23 2.21 3.59
C THR A 804 58.79 3.09 4.71
N ARG A 805 58.14 4.23 5.01
CA ARG A 805 58.57 5.15 6.07
C ARG A 805 57.40 5.49 7.00
N PRO A 806 57.62 5.47 8.32
CA PRO A 806 56.61 5.95 9.26
C PRO A 806 56.33 7.44 8.99
N PRO A 807 55.06 7.86 9.11
CA PRO A 807 54.69 9.25 8.90
C PRO A 807 55.43 10.17 9.87
N GLU A 808 55.74 11.39 9.43
CA GLU A 808 56.22 12.42 10.33
C GLU A 808 55.19 12.62 11.44
N LYS A 809 55.63 12.81 12.69
CA LYS A 809 54.74 12.91 13.86
C LYS A 809 53.64 13.95 13.68
N ASP A 810 53.91 14.99 12.89
CA ASP A 810 53.00 16.09 12.63
C ASP A 810 51.86 15.73 11.66
N HIS A 811 51.98 14.65 10.87
CA HIS A 811 51.01 14.27 9.85
C HIS A 811 50.02 13.21 10.34
N ILE A 812 50.38 12.46 11.40
CA ILE A 812 49.65 11.26 11.87
C ILE A 812 48.14 11.51 12.00
N PHE A 813 47.74 12.63 12.63
CA PHE A 813 46.32 12.92 12.83
C PHE A 813 45.57 13.13 11.51
N SER A 814 46.12 13.95 10.62
CA SER A 814 45.51 14.30 9.34
C SER A 814 45.48 13.10 8.38
N GLU A 815 46.51 12.24 8.41
CA GLU A 815 46.52 10.96 7.71
C GLU A 815 45.42 10.02 8.23
N ILE A 816 45.28 9.86 9.55
CA ILE A 816 44.20 9.06 10.13
C ILE A 816 42.84 9.56 9.66
N VAL A 817 42.61 10.87 9.67
CA VAL A 817 41.34 11.46 9.21
C VAL A 817 41.13 11.24 7.70
N PHE A 818 42.17 11.31 6.88
CA PHE A 818 42.11 10.98 5.45
C PHE A 818 41.66 9.53 5.25
N TYR A 819 42.33 8.57 5.88
CA TYR A 819 42.03 7.15 5.72
C TYR A 819 40.66 6.78 6.28
N LEU A 820 40.27 7.36 7.42
CA LEU A 820 38.92 7.21 7.96
C LEU A 820 37.89 7.75 6.97
N THR A 821 38.14 8.90 6.34
CA THR A 821 37.22 9.47 5.34
C THR A 821 37.05 8.54 4.14
N ALA A 822 38.13 7.99 3.60
CA ALA A 822 38.07 7.01 2.51
C ALA A 822 37.32 5.74 2.93
N LEU A 823 37.58 5.23 4.13
CA LEU A 823 36.88 4.06 4.68
C LEU A 823 35.38 4.32 4.90
N PHE A 824 35.03 5.48 5.44
CA PHE A 824 33.65 5.88 5.68
C PHE A 824 32.89 6.09 4.36
N SER A 825 33.51 6.72 3.38
CA SER A 825 32.89 7.01 2.09
C SER A 825 32.68 5.75 1.25
N ARG A 826 33.67 4.85 1.21
CA ARG A 826 33.68 3.68 0.32
C ARG A 826 32.98 2.47 0.91
N SER A 827 32.87 2.34 2.24
CA SER A 827 32.34 1.13 2.87
C SER A 827 31.29 1.40 3.94
N LEU A 828 31.62 2.16 4.99
CA LEU A 828 30.76 2.21 6.18
C LEU A 828 29.47 2.99 5.96
N ALA A 829 29.53 4.19 5.40
CA ALA A 829 28.35 5.04 5.28
C ALA A 829 27.28 4.42 4.37
N PRO A 830 27.60 3.83 3.20
CA PRO A 830 26.61 3.13 2.39
C PRO A 830 25.97 1.93 3.10
N ILE A 831 26.77 1.11 3.80
CA ILE A 831 26.26 -0.05 4.56
C ILE A 831 25.32 0.41 5.67
N PHE A 832 25.73 1.42 6.45
CA PHE A 832 24.90 1.97 7.53
C PHE A 832 23.62 2.61 7.00
N ALA A 833 23.70 3.37 5.90
CA ALA A 833 22.55 3.97 5.24
C ALA A 833 21.53 2.92 4.81
N MET A 834 22.00 1.86 4.16
CA MET A 834 21.16 0.75 3.72
C MET A 834 20.57 -0.02 4.91
N TRP A 835 21.38 -0.38 5.91
CA TRP A 835 20.91 -1.10 7.10
C TRP A 835 19.88 -0.29 7.91
N ALA A 836 20.14 1.00 8.10
CA ALA A 836 19.25 1.87 8.83
C ALA A 836 17.97 2.18 8.05
N GLY A 837 18.06 2.29 6.72
CA GLY A 837 16.91 2.32 5.82
C GLY A 837 16.05 1.07 5.99
N VAL A 838 16.64 -0.12 5.84
CA VAL A 838 15.91 -1.40 5.95
C VAL A 838 15.31 -1.59 7.35
N SER A 839 16.05 -1.31 8.42
CA SER A 839 15.57 -1.49 9.79
C SER A 839 14.44 -0.54 10.16
N LYS A 840 14.43 0.70 9.63
CA LYS A 840 13.33 1.67 9.85
C LYS A 840 12.15 1.46 8.91
N LEU A 841 12.39 1.04 7.68
CA LEU A 841 11.35 0.73 6.67
C LEU A 841 10.70 -0.62 6.92
N GLY A 842 11.27 -1.45 7.79
CA GLY A 842 10.68 -2.72 8.16
C GLY A 842 10.75 -3.76 7.05
N ILE A 843 11.65 -3.61 6.08
CA ILE A 843 11.78 -4.57 4.99
C ILE A 843 12.22 -5.92 5.60
N THR A 844 11.30 -6.87 5.67
CA THR A 844 11.65 -8.27 5.92
C THR A 844 11.68 -8.99 4.60
N LEU A 845 12.87 -9.43 4.20
CA LEU A 845 13.00 -10.40 3.13
C LEU A 845 12.37 -11.70 3.62
N HIS A 846 11.18 -12.00 3.13
CA HIS A 846 10.53 -13.26 3.41
C HIS A 846 11.25 -14.31 2.56
N SER A 847 12.09 -15.14 3.19
CA SER A 847 12.47 -16.38 2.52
C SER A 847 11.18 -17.16 2.39
N ARG A 848 10.61 -17.28 1.18
CA ARG A 848 9.71 -18.40 0.91
C ARG A 848 10.55 -19.62 1.28
N ARG A 849 10.29 -20.25 2.42
CA ARG A 849 10.85 -21.56 2.70
C ARG A 849 10.43 -22.39 1.50
N CYS A 850 11.37 -22.72 0.61
CA CYS A 850 11.14 -23.74 -0.38
C CYS A 850 10.59 -24.94 0.42
N ARG A 851 9.31 -25.26 0.23
CA ARG A 851 8.69 -26.47 0.80
C ARG A 851 9.24 -27.74 0.12
N CYS A 852 10.53 -27.75 -0.21
CA CYS A 852 11.24 -28.95 -0.62
C CYS A 852 11.83 -29.57 0.65
N ALA A 853 11.44 -30.81 0.94
CA ALA A 853 12.00 -31.69 1.96
C ALA A 853 11.66 -31.40 3.43
N ARG A 854 10.38 -31.58 3.80
CA ARG A 854 10.06 -32.31 5.04
C ARG A 854 8.69 -33.01 4.93
N ARG A 855 8.55 -33.88 3.93
CA ARG A 855 7.70 -35.08 4.10
C ARG A 855 8.41 -35.95 5.14
N ARG A 856 8.11 -35.74 6.42
CA ARG A 856 8.26 -36.84 7.38
C ARG A 856 7.15 -37.83 7.02
N ARG A 857 7.57 -39.06 6.67
CA ARG A 857 6.67 -40.22 6.59
C ARG A 857 6.02 -40.44 7.97
N PRO A 858 4.81 -41.01 8.00
CA PRO A 858 3.93 -41.07 9.17
C PRO A 858 4.60 -41.67 10.41
#